data_AF-A0A7Y5W720-F1
#
_entry.id   AF-A0A7Y5W720-F1
#
_cell.length_a   1.000
_cell.length_b   1.000
_cell.length_c   1.000
_cell.angle_alpha   90.00
_cell.angle_beta   90.00
_cell.angle_gamma   90.00
#
_symmetry.space_group_name_H-M   'P 1'
#
loop_
_entity.id
_entity.type
_entity.pdbx_description
1 polymer ?
#
loop_
_entity_poly.entity_id
_entity_poly.type
_entity_poly.pdbx_seq_one_letter_code
_entity_poly.pdbx_strand_id
1 'polypeptide(L)'
;MPKTRFLFLMLFVVLTTAGYCLAQAPLTLVNDGMPACTILRGEDDDFAAERLARWFAEEAHAKVAVVVAGKEALPDSGCGILVGSAESNPLLRQVAEAAKLDITPARLTDQGYLAKTVRQDGRDWLVLAGGSRDGAIYAVADLMNWHLERQGKSVRLPALDTCQIPRYKYRWFWNWDHRMDWGGPGRVGHLMGGGGTFSKKPEAFLIDFKNCIDYMADHKFNGLILWGFLRDTHGGVEATQELCRYASRRGVRILPGVGTSGYAGYYFEGNHPYNADTWITAHPELRAVERDGKPHNAPCPSKKANQDWLDEGAKWLFKTFEIGGVNLEMGDFFVCYCDDCKKARAAIQSDEPDYYKDMAISHMVTLKTMRTLAPDAWLSYATYTGYTAEMMDRVPKFLSMIPQDALCQWTLTSMARRWPADVRPMARHNIGYLHWCNTSTDTEDDFYLEQVRDICRNAASAGFEGLDTYGELAADRPNAELFYLAWEAFLWDPEMTVDAFIEQRLSRLYGGHEPARKLMAILPLVRTAKDREKIENLVQARQVAQSARGEASADGHARWNRLIAYLDRHEQAELQEREELKRREAEVRCGRKVEIVKVTASDEDVRRGWAAAKAVDGNVSEPEGYWLTQRNAPKQAWLELELAQPARIDRVALFHQLNPGHYRSLDYTVNIRSGSEWKTVAAVKDNKQAGWVAHVFDPIVTDAVRLEITRSAYSDRMGVGEIELRTLEERK
;
A
#
# COMPACT_ATOMS: atom_id res chain seq x y z
N MET A 1 -3.23 -87.83 1.47
CA MET A 1 -4.69 -87.75 1.23
C MET A 1 -5.27 -86.81 2.29
N PRO A 2 -6.13 -85.81 1.98
CA PRO A 2 -7.29 -85.91 1.08
C PRO A 2 -7.53 -84.75 0.07
N LYS A 3 -8.24 -85.12 -1.01
CA LYS A 3 -9.32 -84.47 -1.79
C LYS A 3 -9.23 -82.99 -2.22
N THR A 4 -8.94 -82.80 -3.51
CA THR A 4 -9.17 -81.62 -4.35
C THR A 4 -10.64 -81.52 -4.81
N ARG A 5 -11.24 -80.33 -4.73
CA ARG A 5 -12.49 -79.95 -5.42
C ARG A 5 -12.19 -78.78 -6.37
N PHE A 6 -12.49 -78.98 -7.65
CA PHE A 6 -12.50 -77.94 -8.68
C PHE A 6 -13.79 -77.11 -8.57
N LEU A 7 -13.64 -75.79 -8.50
CA LEU A 7 -14.73 -74.82 -8.48
C LEU A 7 -14.88 -74.20 -9.88
N PHE A 8 -16.09 -74.24 -10.42
CA PHE A 8 -16.48 -73.63 -11.71
C PHE A 8 -16.52 -72.10 -11.58
N LEU A 9 -15.81 -71.41 -12.49
CA LEU A 9 -15.77 -69.96 -12.59
C LEU A 9 -16.96 -69.46 -13.45
N MET A 10 -17.83 -68.64 -12.87
CA MET A 10 -18.89 -67.93 -13.60
C MET A 10 -18.45 -66.47 -13.77
N LEU A 11 -18.16 -66.07 -15.01
CA LEU A 11 -17.72 -64.73 -15.39
C LEU A 11 -18.95 -63.83 -15.53
N PHE A 12 -19.21 -62.97 -14.52
CA PHE A 12 -20.15 -61.85 -14.65
C PHE A 12 -19.38 -60.63 -15.17
N VAL A 13 -19.62 -60.27 -16.43
CA VAL A 13 -19.16 -58.99 -17.00
C VAL A 13 -20.13 -57.91 -16.53
N VAL A 14 -19.70 -57.12 -15.54
CA VAL A 14 -20.36 -55.86 -15.19
C VAL A 14 -19.84 -54.79 -16.15
N LEU A 15 -20.64 -54.47 -17.18
CA LEU A 15 -20.48 -53.27 -17.99
C LEU A 15 -20.88 -52.06 -17.12
N THR A 16 -19.91 -51.47 -16.42
CA THR A 16 -20.06 -50.11 -15.89
C THR A 16 -20.06 -49.15 -17.07
N THR A 17 -21.24 -48.64 -17.42
CA THR A 17 -21.37 -47.45 -18.28
C THR A 17 -20.77 -46.27 -17.52
N ALA A 18 -19.48 -46.03 -17.74
CA ALA A 18 -18.90 -44.72 -17.47
C ALA A 18 -19.68 -43.72 -18.33
N GLY A 19 -20.52 -42.91 -17.69
CA GLY A 19 -21.19 -41.80 -18.34
C GLY A 19 -20.12 -40.85 -18.86
N TYR A 20 -19.89 -40.89 -20.17
CA TYR A 20 -19.17 -39.83 -20.86
C TYR A 20 -19.97 -38.54 -20.64
N CYS A 21 -19.50 -37.69 -19.73
CA CYS A 21 -19.97 -36.33 -19.61
C CYS A 21 -19.56 -35.64 -20.91
N LEU A 22 -20.47 -35.56 -21.88
CA LEU A 22 -20.26 -34.77 -23.09
C LEU A 22 -19.99 -33.33 -22.63
N ALA A 23 -18.81 -32.81 -22.97
CA ALA A 23 -18.46 -31.43 -22.67
C ALA A 23 -19.54 -30.51 -23.25
N GLN A 24 -20.16 -29.70 -22.40
CA GLN A 24 -21.20 -28.77 -22.84
C GLN A 24 -20.59 -27.77 -23.83
N ALA A 25 -21.26 -27.56 -24.96
CA ALA A 25 -20.78 -26.63 -25.98
C ALA A 25 -20.69 -25.20 -25.39
N PRO A 26 -19.67 -24.40 -25.78
CA PRO A 26 -19.55 -23.02 -25.33
C PRO A 26 -20.81 -22.20 -25.67
N LEU A 27 -21.24 -21.36 -24.74
CA LEU A 27 -22.34 -20.41 -24.97
C LEU A 27 -21.85 -19.27 -25.85
N THR A 28 -22.61 -18.93 -26.89
CA THR A 28 -22.38 -17.71 -27.66
C THR A 28 -23.22 -16.60 -27.06
N LEU A 29 -22.57 -15.57 -26.50
CA LEU A 29 -23.24 -14.44 -25.86
C LEU A 29 -23.34 -13.25 -26.83
N VAL A 30 -22.33 -13.07 -27.67
CA VAL A 30 -22.31 -12.10 -28.77
C VAL A 30 -21.72 -12.76 -30.01
N ASN A 31 -22.37 -12.61 -31.16
CA ASN A 31 -21.91 -13.11 -32.43
C ASN A 31 -21.68 -11.94 -33.39
N ASP A 32 -20.41 -11.63 -33.68
CA ASP A 32 -20.00 -10.53 -34.56
C ASP A 32 -20.68 -9.18 -34.23
N GLY A 33 -20.68 -8.81 -32.95
CA GLY A 33 -21.31 -7.58 -32.44
C GLY A 33 -22.84 -7.65 -32.30
N MET A 34 -23.48 -8.74 -32.73
CA MET A 34 -24.91 -8.97 -32.52
C MET A 34 -25.13 -9.70 -31.19
N PRO A 35 -25.96 -9.17 -30.28
CA PRO A 35 -26.26 -9.84 -29.02
C PRO A 35 -27.00 -11.16 -29.27
N ALA A 36 -26.51 -12.25 -28.68
CA ALA A 36 -27.14 -13.57 -28.68
C ALA A 36 -27.68 -13.96 -27.29
N CYS A 37 -27.71 -12.99 -26.37
CA CYS A 37 -28.16 -13.14 -25.01
C CYS A 37 -29.01 -11.96 -24.53
N THR A 38 -29.67 -12.13 -23.38
CA THR A 38 -30.38 -11.08 -22.66
C THR A 38 -30.06 -11.18 -21.17
N ILE A 39 -29.79 -10.04 -20.53
CA ILE A 39 -29.49 -9.97 -19.10
C ILE A 39 -30.80 -9.76 -18.33
N LEU A 40 -31.06 -10.66 -17.39
CA LEU A 40 -32.27 -10.77 -16.59
C LEU A 40 -31.88 -10.54 -15.13
N ARG A 41 -32.02 -9.30 -14.69
CA ARG A 41 -31.54 -8.87 -13.36
C ARG A 41 -32.63 -8.95 -12.29
N GLY A 42 -32.21 -9.09 -11.05
CA GLY A 42 -33.04 -8.83 -9.89
C GLY A 42 -33.36 -7.35 -9.71
N GLU A 43 -34.30 -7.03 -8.82
CA GLU A 43 -34.80 -5.66 -8.64
C GLU A 43 -33.69 -4.69 -8.19
N ASP A 44 -32.77 -5.16 -7.34
CA ASP A 44 -31.69 -4.35 -6.72
C ASP A 44 -30.30 -4.56 -7.34
N ASP A 45 -30.23 -5.31 -8.45
CA ASP A 45 -28.98 -5.71 -9.12
C ASP A 45 -28.72 -4.90 -10.40
N ASP A 46 -29.15 -3.63 -10.42
CA ASP A 46 -29.00 -2.70 -11.53
C ASP A 46 -27.53 -2.53 -11.94
N PHE A 47 -26.65 -2.25 -10.98
CA PHE A 47 -25.24 -2.00 -11.25
C PHE A 47 -24.54 -3.21 -11.87
N ALA A 48 -24.71 -4.40 -11.30
CA ALA A 48 -24.07 -5.62 -11.80
C ALA A 48 -24.50 -5.90 -13.25
N ALA A 49 -25.80 -5.80 -13.54
CA ALA A 49 -26.32 -6.02 -14.88
C ALA A 49 -25.90 -4.93 -15.89
N GLU A 50 -25.94 -3.66 -15.50
CA GLU A 50 -25.49 -2.54 -16.33
C GLU A 50 -23.99 -2.59 -16.62
N ARG A 51 -23.18 -2.99 -15.63
CA ARG A 51 -21.74 -3.14 -15.79
C ARG A 51 -21.41 -4.22 -16.83
N LEU A 52 -22.09 -5.36 -16.76
CA LEU A 52 -21.93 -6.44 -17.75
C LEU A 52 -22.40 -6.00 -19.15
N ALA A 53 -23.55 -5.33 -19.24
CA ALA A 53 -24.05 -4.80 -20.51
C ALA A 53 -23.09 -3.77 -21.12
N ARG A 54 -22.50 -2.89 -20.29
CA ARG A 54 -21.49 -1.92 -20.71
C ARG A 54 -20.23 -2.62 -21.22
N TRP A 55 -19.77 -3.65 -20.52
CA TRP A 55 -18.63 -4.45 -20.97
C TRP A 55 -18.88 -5.04 -22.37
N PHE A 56 -20.08 -5.59 -22.65
CA PHE A 56 -20.42 -6.05 -24.00
C PHE A 56 -20.43 -4.92 -25.04
N ALA A 57 -20.87 -3.72 -24.67
CA ALA A 57 -20.87 -2.57 -25.58
C ALA A 57 -19.44 -2.07 -25.87
N GLU A 58 -18.56 -2.07 -24.88
CA GLU A 58 -17.17 -1.62 -24.99
C GLU A 58 -16.30 -2.64 -25.74
N GLU A 59 -16.36 -3.90 -25.34
CA GLU A 59 -15.44 -4.94 -25.82
C GLU A 59 -15.92 -5.63 -27.10
N ALA A 60 -17.24 -5.68 -27.32
CA ALA A 60 -17.85 -6.40 -28.44
C ALA A 60 -18.72 -5.52 -29.34
N HIS A 61 -18.88 -4.23 -29.03
CA HIS A 61 -19.79 -3.31 -29.74
C HIS A 61 -21.24 -3.80 -29.80
N ALA A 62 -21.66 -4.58 -28.80
CA ALA A 62 -22.99 -5.18 -28.75
C ALA A 62 -23.86 -4.52 -27.67
N LYS A 63 -25.05 -4.05 -28.08
CA LYS A 63 -26.04 -3.52 -27.13
C LYS A 63 -26.91 -4.68 -26.62
N VAL A 64 -26.50 -5.28 -25.52
CA VAL A 64 -27.27 -6.34 -24.85
C VAL A 64 -28.41 -5.74 -24.04
N ALA A 65 -29.61 -6.30 -24.17
CA ALA A 65 -30.77 -5.86 -23.41
C ALA A 65 -30.64 -6.27 -21.92
N VAL A 66 -30.99 -5.35 -21.02
CA VAL A 66 -31.09 -5.58 -19.58
C VAL A 66 -32.55 -5.39 -19.18
N VAL A 67 -33.17 -6.44 -18.65
CA VAL A 67 -34.58 -6.41 -18.22
C VAL A 67 -34.70 -6.93 -16.79
N VAL A 68 -35.72 -6.46 -16.07
CA VAL A 68 -36.01 -6.95 -14.71
C VAL A 68 -36.75 -8.27 -14.81
N ALA A 69 -36.23 -9.30 -14.15
CA ALA A 69 -36.82 -10.64 -14.19
C ALA A 69 -38.29 -10.63 -13.76
N GLY A 70 -39.16 -11.24 -14.57
CA GLY A 70 -40.60 -11.35 -14.30
C GLY A 70 -41.45 -10.13 -14.65
N LYS A 71 -40.87 -9.00 -15.08
CA LYS A 71 -41.63 -7.82 -15.52
C LYS A 71 -41.87 -7.77 -17.02
N GLU A 72 -41.03 -8.44 -17.80
CA GLU A 72 -41.08 -8.47 -19.27
C GLU A 72 -41.09 -9.91 -19.78
N ALA A 73 -41.70 -10.11 -20.95
CA ALA A 73 -41.69 -11.41 -21.62
C ALA A 73 -40.26 -11.78 -22.03
N LEU A 74 -39.87 -13.02 -21.78
CA LEU A 74 -38.56 -13.53 -22.20
C LEU A 74 -38.49 -13.61 -23.73
N PRO A 75 -37.38 -13.23 -24.37
CA PRO A 75 -37.19 -13.43 -25.80
C PRO A 75 -37.35 -14.91 -26.18
N ASP A 76 -37.93 -15.22 -27.34
CA ASP A 76 -38.21 -16.60 -27.78
C ASP A 76 -36.96 -17.47 -27.99
N SER A 77 -35.79 -16.84 -28.17
CA SER A 77 -34.52 -17.52 -28.44
C SER A 77 -33.33 -16.78 -27.81
N GLY A 78 -32.17 -17.44 -27.78
CA GLY A 78 -30.93 -16.90 -27.20
C GLY A 78 -30.70 -17.35 -25.74
N CYS A 79 -29.51 -17.04 -25.24
CA CYS A 79 -29.10 -17.37 -23.88
C CYS A 79 -29.68 -16.35 -22.87
N GLY A 80 -30.24 -16.82 -21.76
CA GLY A 80 -30.62 -15.95 -20.64
C GLY A 80 -29.48 -15.84 -19.62
N ILE A 81 -29.05 -14.61 -19.30
CA ILE A 81 -28.08 -14.35 -18.23
C ILE A 81 -28.84 -13.87 -16.99
N LEU A 82 -28.95 -14.72 -15.98
CA LEU A 82 -29.65 -14.43 -14.73
C LEU A 82 -28.67 -13.81 -13.74
N VAL A 83 -28.97 -12.61 -13.24
CA VAL A 83 -28.10 -11.87 -12.31
C VAL A 83 -28.89 -11.48 -11.07
N GLY A 84 -28.35 -11.78 -9.89
CA GLY A 84 -28.91 -11.32 -8.61
C GLY A 84 -28.78 -12.35 -7.51
N SER A 85 -29.55 -12.20 -6.44
CA SER A 85 -29.68 -13.20 -5.38
C SER A 85 -30.95 -14.02 -5.54
N ALA A 86 -31.08 -15.08 -4.74
CA ALA A 86 -32.34 -15.80 -4.64
C ALA A 86 -33.49 -14.86 -4.26
N GLU A 87 -33.24 -13.85 -3.41
CA GLU A 87 -34.22 -12.87 -2.95
C GLU A 87 -34.62 -11.87 -4.03
N SER A 88 -33.64 -11.26 -4.71
CA SER A 88 -33.87 -10.17 -5.66
C SER A 88 -34.35 -10.64 -7.04
N ASN A 89 -34.11 -11.90 -7.42
CA ASN A 89 -34.42 -12.43 -8.74
C ASN A 89 -35.24 -13.75 -8.67
N PRO A 90 -36.58 -13.68 -8.76
CA PRO A 90 -37.45 -14.86 -8.66
C PRO A 90 -37.24 -15.89 -9.78
N LEU A 91 -36.92 -15.44 -11.00
CA LEU A 91 -36.66 -16.34 -12.12
C LEU A 91 -35.34 -17.10 -11.91
N LEU A 92 -34.32 -16.43 -11.39
CA LEU A 92 -33.06 -17.07 -11.00
C LEU A 92 -33.32 -18.17 -9.98
N ARG A 93 -34.14 -17.90 -8.95
CA ARG A 93 -34.52 -18.89 -7.95
C ARG A 93 -35.19 -20.11 -8.58
N GLN A 94 -36.16 -19.91 -9.47
CA GLN A 94 -36.86 -21.01 -10.16
C GLN A 94 -35.91 -21.86 -11.01
N VAL A 95 -35.05 -21.22 -11.81
CA VAL A 95 -34.07 -21.93 -12.64
C VAL A 95 -33.06 -22.69 -11.77
N ALA A 96 -32.61 -22.08 -10.68
CA ALA A 96 -31.72 -22.73 -9.71
C ALA A 96 -32.38 -23.95 -9.06
N GLU A 97 -33.63 -23.86 -8.60
CA GLU A 97 -34.39 -24.98 -8.02
C GLU A 97 -34.56 -26.12 -9.04
N ALA A 98 -34.97 -25.80 -10.27
CA ALA A 98 -35.15 -26.78 -11.34
C ALA A 98 -33.83 -27.48 -11.71
N ALA A 99 -32.72 -26.73 -11.74
CA ALA A 99 -31.38 -27.25 -12.00
C ALA A 99 -30.68 -27.81 -10.75
N LYS A 100 -31.35 -27.85 -9.58
CA LYS A 100 -30.82 -28.31 -8.29
C LYS A 100 -29.52 -27.61 -7.88
N LEU A 101 -29.45 -26.31 -8.10
CA LEU A 101 -28.34 -25.46 -7.69
C LEU A 101 -28.56 -24.99 -6.25
N ASP A 102 -27.57 -25.21 -5.38
CA ASP A 102 -27.60 -24.69 -4.02
C ASP A 102 -27.09 -23.25 -3.99
N ILE A 103 -28.04 -22.32 -3.93
CA ILE A 103 -27.81 -20.87 -3.80
C ILE A 103 -28.31 -20.35 -2.44
N THR A 104 -28.42 -21.23 -1.45
CA THR A 104 -28.94 -20.87 -0.13
C THR A 104 -27.92 -20.07 0.68
N PRO A 105 -28.36 -19.28 1.69
CA PRO A 105 -27.44 -18.58 2.60
C PRO A 105 -26.48 -19.49 3.38
N ALA A 106 -26.82 -20.78 3.52
CA ALA A 106 -25.93 -21.77 4.13
C ALA A 106 -24.74 -22.09 3.23
N ARG A 107 -24.92 -21.98 1.90
CA ARG A 107 -23.88 -22.23 0.91
C ARG A 107 -23.16 -20.95 0.49
N LEU A 108 -23.88 -19.85 0.30
CA LEU A 108 -23.34 -18.57 -0.14
C LEU A 108 -23.48 -17.55 0.99
N THR A 109 -22.35 -17.03 1.48
CA THR A 109 -22.37 -15.83 2.33
C THR A 109 -22.84 -14.61 1.53
N ASP A 110 -23.11 -13.48 2.18
CA ASP A 110 -23.53 -12.24 1.49
C ASP A 110 -22.60 -11.84 0.32
N GLN A 111 -21.33 -12.21 0.42
CA GLN A 111 -20.29 -11.93 -0.57
C GLN A 111 -19.89 -13.14 -1.41
N GLY A 112 -20.42 -14.32 -1.10
CA GLY A 112 -20.22 -15.53 -1.91
C GLY A 112 -21.09 -15.50 -3.16
N TYR A 113 -20.67 -16.23 -4.19
CA TYR A 113 -21.44 -16.38 -5.41
C TYR A 113 -21.33 -17.77 -6.05
N LEU A 114 -22.27 -18.06 -6.94
CA LEU A 114 -22.28 -19.15 -7.90
C LEU A 114 -22.41 -18.57 -9.32
N ALA A 115 -21.47 -18.93 -10.20
CA ALA A 115 -21.50 -18.64 -11.63
C ALA A 115 -21.53 -19.97 -12.40
N LYS A 116 -22.62 -20.27 -13.11
CA LYS A 116 -22.81 -21.58 -13.74
C LYS A 116 -23.61 -21.55 -15.02
N THR A 117 -23.17 -22.31 -16.03
CA THR A 117 -23.97 -22.57 -17.25
C THR A 117 -24.89 -23.76 -17.03
N VAL A 118 -26.18 -23.61 -17.32
CA VAL A 118 -27.18 -24.70 -17.21
C VAL A 118 -28.10 -24.72 -18.42
N ARG A 119 -28.66 -25.89 -18.74
CA ARG A 119 -29.70 -26.04 -19.76
C ARG A 119 -31.00 -26.47 -19.09
N GLN A 120 -32.05 -25.67 -19.23
CA GLN A 120 -33.33 -25.88 -18.56
C GLN A 120 -34.46 -25.52 -19.54
N ASP A 121 -35.44 -26.42 -19.67
CA ASP A 121 -36.57 -26.32 -20.63
C ASP A 121 -36.16 -25.99 -22.06
N GLY A 122 -35.06 -26.60 -22.53
CA GLY A 122 -34.56 -26.42 -23.89
C GLY A 122 -33.81 -25.10 -24.14
N ARG A 123 -33.71 -24.23 -23.13
CA ARG A 123 -32.97 -22.96 -23.16
C ARG A 123 -31.65 -23.08 -22.41
N ASP A 124 -30.62 -22.40 -22.93
CA ASP A 124 -29.34 -22.24 -22.24
C ASP A 124 -29.36 -21.00 -21.34
N TRP A 125 -28.85 -21.17 -20.13
CA TRP A 125 -28.81 -20.16 -19.09
C TRP A 125 -27.39 -20.00 -18.55
N LEU A 126 -27.01 -18.75 -18.27
CA LEU A 126 -25.90 -18.42 -17.40
C LEU A 126 -26.48 -17.88 -16.10
N VAL A 127 -26.26 -18.58 -15.00
CA VAL A 127 -26.69 -18.18 -13.65
C VAL A 127 -25.52 -17.49 -12.95
N LEU A 128 -25.68 -16.22 -12.59
CA LEU A 128 -24.77 -15.42 -11.76
C LEU A 128 -25.49 -15.08 -10.44
N ALA A 129 -25.49 -16.04 -9.52
CA ALA A 129 -26.21 -15.96 -8.26
C ALA A 129 -25.29 -15.51 -7.12
N GLY A 130 -25.59 -14.39 -6.49
CA GLY A 130 -24.96 -13.95 -5.24
C GLY A 130 -25.72 -14.43 -4.00
N GLY A 131 -25.02 -14.61 -2.88
CA GLY A 131 -25.69 -14.73 -1.57
C GLY A 131 -26.41 -13.43 -1.17
N SER A 132 -25.91 -12.29 -1.64
CA SER A 132 -26.59 -10.99 -1.64
C SER A 132 -26.27 -10.21 -2.92
N ARG A 133 -26.66 -8.93 -2.96
CA ARG A 133 -26.27 -7.96 -3.99
C ARG A 133 -24.75 -7.89 -4.20
N ASP A 134 -23.95 -7.91 -3.13
CA ASP A 134 -22.48 -7.84 -3.22
C ASP A 134 -21.92 -9.08 -3.94
N GLY A 135 -22.42 -10.27 -3.60
CA GLY A 135 -22.08 -11.52 -4.29
C GLY A 135 -22.44 -11.49 -5.78
N ALA A 136 -23.57 -10.89 -6.16
CA ALA A 136 -23.97 -10.76 -7.56
C ALA A 136 -23.03 -9.83 -8.36
N ILE A 137 -22.59 -8.73 -7.75
CA ILE A 137 -21.56 -7.85 -8.32
C ILE A 137 -20.27 -8.65 -8.56
N TYR A 138 -19.85 -9.46 -7.58
CA TYR A 138 -18.64 -10.26 -7.69
C TYR A 138 -18.73 -11.38 -8.72
N ALA A 139 -19.91 -11.99 -8.90
CA ALA A 139 -20.13 -12.99 -9.94
C ALA A 139 -19.93 -12.38 -11.34
N VAL A 140 -20.46 -11.16 -11.56
CA VAL A 140 -20.27 -10.41 -12.80
C VAL A 140 -18.82 -10.00 -13.00
N ALA A 141 -18.16 -9.45 -11.96
CA ALA A 141 -16.75 -9.08 -12.00
C ALA A 141 -15.85 -10.27 -12.39
N ASP A 142 -16.05 -11.42 -11.74
CA ASP A 142 -15.28 -12.64 -12.02
C ASP A 142 -15.50 -13.15 -13.45
N LEU A 143 -16.76 -13.15 -13.92
CA LEU A 143 -17.13 -13.50 -15.29
C LEU A 143 -16.36 -12.67 -16.32
N MET A 144 -16.44 -11.33 -16.20
CA MET A 144 -15.84 -10.40 -17.18
C MET A 144 -14.32 -10.52 -17.20
N ASN A 145 -13.70 -10.63 -16.02
CA ASN A 145 -12.25 -10.63 -15.92
C ASN A 145 -11.64 -11.96 -16.35
N TRP A 146 -12.26 -13.10 -15.98
CA TRP A 146 -11.58 -14.38 -15.99
C TRP A 146 -12.18 -15.43 -16.92
N HIS A 147 -13.47 -15.34 -17.27
CA HIS A 147 -14.18 -16.46 -17.94
C HIS A 147 -14.64 -16.17 -19.38
N LEU A 148 -14.87 -14.91 -19.74
CA LEU A 148 -15.31 -14.58 -21.10
C LEU A 148 -14.18 -14.69 -22.13
N GLU A 149 -14.44 -15.32 -23.27
CA GLU A 149 -13.50 -15.41 -24.39
C GLU A 149 -13.93 -14.45 -25.49
N ARG A 150 -13.01 -13.60 -25.93
CA ARG A 150 -13.26 -12.61 -26.98
C ARG A 150 -12.46 -12.94 -28.23
N GLN A 151 -13.14 -12.93 -29.38
CA GLN A 151 -12.51 -13.03 -30.69
C GLN A 151 -13.12 -11.97 -31.62
N GLY A 152 -12.39 -10.87 -31.82
CA GLY A 152 -12.92 -9.69 -32.50
C GLY A 152 -14.14 -9.14 -31.74
N LYS A 153 -15.29 -9.08 -32.42
CA LYS A 153 -16.58 -8.65 -31.83
C LYS A 153 -17.44 -9.81 -31.32
N SER A 154 -16.94 -11.04 -31.34
CA SER A 154 -17.65 -12.20 -30.81
C SER A 154 -17.21 -12.48 -29.39
N VAL A 155 -18.18 -12.84 -28.54
CA VAL A 155 -17.95 -13.23 -27.14
C VAL A 155 -18.57 -14.60 -26.89
N ARG A 156 -17.74 -15.51 -26.39
CA ARG A 156 -18.12 -16.86 -26.00
C ARG A 156 -17.80 -17.11 -24.55
N LEU A 157 -18.51 -18.07 -23.96
CA LEU A 157 -18.28 -18.55 -22.62
C LEU A 157 -18.16 -20.07 -22.66
N PRO A 158 -16.99 -20.64 -22.35
CA PRO A 158 -16.85 -22.07 -22.08
C PRO A 158 -17.82 -22.53 -20.97
N ALA A 159 -18.03 -23.84 -20.85
CA ALA A 159 -18.81 -24.38 -19.73
C ALA A 159 -18.26 -23.87 -18.40
N LEU A 160 -19.11 -23.24 -17.60
CA LEU A 160 -18.73 -22.60 -16.35
C LEU A 160 -19.43 -23.29 -15.18
N ASP A 161 -18.67 -23.60 -14.14
CA ASP A 161 -19.17 -24.16 -12.88
C ASP A 161 -18.29 -23.71 -11.72
N THR A 162 -18.55 -22.48 -11.26
CA THR A 162 -17.71 -21.83 -10.26
C THR A 162 -18.57 -21.40 -9.08
N CYS A 163 -18.17 -21.81 -7.87
CA CYS A 163 -18.79 -21.36 -6.63
C CYS A 163 -17.67 -20.87 -5.71
N GLN A 164 -17.71 -19.60 -5.34
CA GLN A 164 -16.65 -18.98 -4.55
C GLN A 164 -17.21 -18.23 -3.34
N ILE A 165 -16.45 -18.28 -2.25
CA ILE A 165 -16.74 -17.57 -1.00
C ILE A 165 -15.41 -16.94 -0.59
N PRO A 166 -15.35 -15.62 -0.35
CA PRO A 166 -14.10 -14.99 0.05
C PRO A 166 -13.67 -15.49 1.43
N ARG A 167 -12.39 -15.81 1.59
CA ARG A 167 -11.84 -16.13 2.91
C ARG A 167 -11.86 -14.92 3.85
N TYR A 168 -11.57 -13.74 3.33
CA TYR A 168 -11.59 -12.50 4.10
C TYR A 168 -12.88 -11.75 3.87
N LYS A 169 -13.61 -11.39 4.94
CA LYS A 169 -14.83 -10.58 4.88
C LYS A 169 -14.53 -9.12 4.53
N TYR A 170 -13.41 -8.59 5.02
CA TYR A 170 -13.00 -7.20 4.82
C TYR A 170 -11.75 -7.15 3.92
N ARG A 171 -11.86 -6.48 2.79
CA ARG A 171 -10.83 -6.40 1.74
C ARG A 171 -10.71 -4.95 1.30
N TRP A 172 -9.91 -4.18 2.02
CA TRP A 172 -10.00 -2.73 1.96
C TRP A 172 -8.76 -2.06 1.38
N PHE A 173 -9.00 -0.86 0.88
CA PHE A 173 -7.96 0.15 0.66
C PHE A 173 -8.02 1.23 1.74
N TRP A 174 -6.84 1.76 2.08
CA TRP A 174 -6.63 2.84 3.03
C TRP A 174 -5.89 3.97 2.35
N ASN A 175 -6.48 5.16 2.28
CA ASN A 175 -5.99 6.22 1.38
C ASN A 175 -6.02 7.60 2.06
N TRP A 176 -5.03 8.44 1.75
CA TRP A 176 -5.13 9.90 1.89
C TRP A 176 -5.63 10.55 0.61
N ASP A 177 -6.59 11.46 0.74
CA ASP A 177 -7.14 12.27 -0.35
C ASP A 177 -6.06 13.01 -1.15
N HIS A 178 -5.10 13.64 -0.47
CA HIS A 178 -4.06 14.45 -1.11
C HIS A 178 -2.98 13.62 -1.82
N ARG A 179 -2.99 12.30 -1.67
CA ARG A 179 -2.00 11.37 -2.28
C ARG A 179 -2.58 10.52 -3.41
N MET A 180 -3.86 10.68 -3.73
CA MET A 180 -4.50 9.92 -4.78
C MET A 180 -3.90 10.24 -6.16
N ASP A 181 -3.42 9.20 -6.83
CA ASP A 181 -2.87 9.23 -8.18
C ASP A 181 -3.67 8.31 -9.11
N TRP A 182 -4.95 8.64 -9.31
CA TRP A 182 -5.91 7.88 -10.11
C TRP A 182 -6.42 8.67 -11.32
N GLY A 183 -5.61 9.59 -11.83
CA GLY A 183 -5.87 10.35 -13.05
C GLY A 183 -6.54 11.72 -12.85
N GLY A 184 -6.89 12.10 -11.62
CA GLY A 184 -7.35 13.45 -11.31
C GLY A 184 -6.26 14.49 -11.60
N PRO A 185 -6.59 15.66 -12.18
CA PRO A 185 -5.59 16.64 -12.57
C PRO A 185 -4.92 17.33 -11.37
N GLY A 186 -3.61 17.50 -11.44
CA GLY A 186 -2.83 18.24 -10.45
C GLY A 186 -1.63 17.45 -9.94
N ARG A 187 -0.92 18.03 -8.98
CA ARG A 187 0.24 17.39 -8.35
C ARG A 187 -0.19 16.62 -7.11
N VAL A 188 0.27 15.37 -7.02
CA VAL A 188 0.07 14.48 -5.88
C VAL A 188 0.97 14.91 -4.72
N GLY A 189 0.46 14.84 -3.49
CA GLY A 189 1.24 15.07 -2.28
C GLY A 189 2.05 13.85 -1.84
N HIS A 190 3.11 14.07 -1.06
CA HIS A 190 4.02 13.01 -0.59
C HIS A 190 4.17 12.96 0.93
N LEU A 191 3.49 13.86 1.66
CA LEU A 191 3.63 13.94 3.11
C LEU A 191 2.91 12.79 3.82
N MET A 192 3.57 12.25 4.85
CA MET A 192 3.05 11.30 5.82
C MET A 192 2.01 11.97 6.75
N GLY A 193 1.00 11.19 7.16
CA GLY A 193 -0.02 11.59 8.13
C GLY A 193 -0.90 12.77 7.69
N GLY A 194 -1.62 13.37 8.66
CA GLY A 194 -2.54 14.47 8.42
C GLY A 194 -1.93 15.83 8.09
N GLY A 195 -0.62 15.91 7.80
CA GLY A 195 0.05 17.15 7.43
C GLY A 195 -0.08 17.54 5.95
N GLY A 196 -0.75 16.73 5.14
CA GLY A 196 -0.88 16.97 3.70
C GLY A 196 -1.92 18.04 3.34
N THR A 197 -1.55 18.92 2.42
CA THR A 197 -2.46 19.84 1.74
C THR A 197 -3.00 19.20 0.47
N PHE A 198 -4.31 19.27 0.24
CA PHE A 198 -4.89 18.90 -1.04
C PHE A 198 -4.60 20.00 -2.07
N SER A 199 -3.61 19.76 -2.94
CA SER A 199 -3.14 20.74 -3.94
C SER A 199 -3.69 20.51 -5.36
N LYS A 200 -4.51 19.47 -5.55
CA LYS A 200 -5.14 19.17 -6.83
C LYS A 200 -6.35 20.08 -7.05
N LYS A 201 -6.87 20.12 -8.27
CA LYS A 201 -8.14 20.83 -8.52
C LYS A 201 -9.29 20.10 -7.80
N PRO A 202 -10.36 20.80 -7.37
CA PRO A 202 -11.44 20.16 -6.63
C PRO A 202 -12.06 18.95 -7.33
N GLU A 203 -12.24 19.02 -8.65
CA GLU A 203 -12.79 17.91 -9.45
C GLU A 203 -11.90 16.66 -9.46
N ALA A 204 -10.60 16.80 -9.16
CA ALA A 204 -9.68 15.67 -9.09
C ALA A 204 -10.09 14.66 -8.02
N PHE A 205 -10.62 15.12 -6.89
CA PHE A 205 -11.08 14.24 -5.81
C PHE A 205 -12.11 13.22 -6.30
N LEU A 206 -13.15 13.68 -7.00
CA LEU A 206 -14.16 12.79 -7.56
C LEU A 206 -13.59 11.90 -8.65
N ILE A 207 -12.71 12.41 -9.53
CA ILE A 207 -12.10 11.60 -10.60
C ILE A 207 -11.27 10.47 -10.00
N ASP A 208 -10.37 10.79 -9.08
CA ASP A 208 -9.46 9.82 -8.50
C ASP A 208 -10.21 8.72 -7.75
N PHE A 209 -11.10 9.11 -6.83
CA PHE A 209 -11.79 8.13 -6.02
C PHE A 209 -12.83 7.33 -6.82
N LYS A 210 -13.51 7.91 -7.81
CA LYS A 210 -14.40 7.13 -8.68
C LYS A 210 -13.65 6.09 -9.50
N ASN A 211 -12.48 6.43 -10.05
CA ASN A 211 -11.63 5.49 -10.78
C ASN A 211 -11.13 4.37 -9.84
N CYS A 212 -10.71 4.72 -8.63
CA CYS A 212 -10.35 3.73 -7.60
C CYS A 212 -11.53 2.82 -7.25
N ILE A 213 -12.73 3.37 -7.06
CA ILE A 213 -13.95 2.61 -6.72
C ILE A 213 -14.37 1.69 -7.87
N ASP A 214 -14.30 2.15 -9.13
CA ASP A 214 -14.59 1.32 -10.30
C ASP A 214 -13.64 0.12 -10.34
N TYR A 215 -12.34 0.34 -10.12
CA TYR A 215 -11.37 -0.73 -10.00
C TYR A 215 -11.70 -1.67 -8.83
N MET A 216 -12.04 -1.13 -7.65
CA MET A 216 -12.42 -1.92 -6.49
C MET A 216 -13.63 -2.82 -6.74
N ALA A 217 -14.65 -2.30 -7.40
CA ALA A 217 -15.86 -3.05 -7.74
C ALA A 217 -15.56 -4.17 -8.75
N ASP A 218 -14.75 -3.88 -9.77
CA ASP A 218 -14.32 -4.85 -10.78
C ASP A 218 -13.33 -5.90 -10.21
N HIS A 219 -12.69 -5.62 -9.07
CA HIS A 219 -11.72 -6.52 -8.40
C HIS A 219 -12.17 -6.97 -6.99
N LYS A 220 -13.47 -6.91 -6.70
CA LYS A 220 -14.10 -7.50 -5.51
C LYS A 220 -13.55 -6.97 -4.16
N PHE A 221 -12.98 -5.76 -4.14
CA PHE A 221 -12.66 -5.01 -2.93
C PHE A 221 -13.90 -4.25 -2.44
N ASN A 222 -14.08 -4.13 -1.12
CA ASN A 222 -15.40 -3.78 -0.56
C ASN A 222 -15.42 -2.66 0.48
N GLY A 223 -14.26 -2.11 0.83
CA GLY A 223 -14.18 -0.98 1.76
C GLY A 223 -13.04 -0.04 1.40
N LEU A 224 -13.30 1.24 1.50
CA LEU A 224 -12.35 2.31 1.24
C LEU A 224 -12.28 3.20 2.48
N ILE A 225 -11.18 3.09 3.22
CA ILE A 225 -10.84 4.02 4.29
C ILE A 225 -10.28 5.29 3.64
N LEU A 226 -10.92 6.41 3.93
CA LEU A 226 -10.63 7.69 3.28
C LEU A 226 -10.27 8.75 4.33
N TRP A 227 -8.98 9.03 4.46
CA TRP A 227 -8.45 10.12 5.26
C TRP A 227 -8.40 11.42 4.46
N GLY A 228 -8.77 12.53 5.10
CA GLY A 228 -9.08 13.78 4.40
C GLY A 228 -10.48 13.80 3.78
N PHE A 229 -11.43 13.03 4.32
CA PHE A 229 -12.80 12.86 3.82
C PHE A 229 -13.55 14.16 3.48
N LEU A 230 -13.28 15.23 4.21
CA LEU A 230 -13.96 16.51 4.06
C LEU A 230 -12.96 17.66 4.12
N ARG A 231 -12.82 18.37 3.00
CA ARG A 231 -12.07 19.61 2.89
C ARG A 231 -12.86 20.61 2.07
N ASP A 232 -12.73 21.88 2.35
CA ASP A 232 -13.28 22.90 1.46
C ASP A 232 -12.60 22.86 0.08
N THR A 233 -11.30 22.54 0.05
CA THR A 233 -10.44 22.54 -1.15
C THR A 233 -10.77 21.45 -2.17
N HIS A 234 -11.43 20.37 -1.76
CA HIS A 234 -11.81 19.27 -2.68
C HIS A 234 -13.32 19.14 -2.94
N GLY A 235 -14.08 20.20 -2.66
CA GLY A 235 -15.52 20.29 -2.93
C GLY A 235 -16.44 20.00 -1.73
N GLY A 236 -15.87 19.75 -0.55
CA GLY A 236 -16.60 19.64 0.71
C GLY A 236 -17.72 18.60 0.71
N VAL A 237 -18.83 18.96 1.35
CA VAL A 237 -19.97 18.05 1.59
C VAL A 237 -20.59 17.52 0.29
N GLU A 238 -20.79 18.36 -0.72
CA GLU A 238 -21.50 17.97 -1.95
C GLU A 238 -20.75 16.90 -2.74
N ALA A 239 -19.45 17.13 -2.97
CA ALA A 239 -18.58 16.17 -3.66
C ALA A 239 -18.52 14.85 -2.87
N THR A 240 -18.35 14.91 -1.56
CA THR A 240 -18.27 13.72 -0.72
C THR A 240 -19.59 12.93 -0.67
N GLN A 241 -20.75 13.60 -0.69
CA GLN A 241 -22.05 12.94 -0.81
C GLN A 241 -22.22 12.21 -2.15
N GLU A 242 -21.79 12.84 -3.25
CA GLU A 242 -21.78 12.20 -4.57
C GLU A 242 -20.90 10.95 -4.57
N LEU A 243 -19.71 11.04 -3.97
CA LEU A 243 -18.80 9.92 -3.86
C LEU A 243 -19.40 8.75 -3.07
N CYS A 244 -20.05 9.02 -1.93
CA CYS A 244 -20.69 7.99 -1.10
C CYS A 244 -21.78 7.23 -1.88
N ARG A 245 -22.68 7.96 -2.57
CA ARG A 245 -23.71 7.35 -3.43
C ARG A 245 -23.09 6.52 -4.56
N TYR A 246 -22.03 7.03 -5.18
CA TYR A 246 -21.31 6.35 -6.26
C TYR A 246 -20.71 5.01 -5.80
N ALA A 247 -20.11 5.00 -4.61
CA ALA A 247 -19.48 3.83 -3.99
C ALA A 247 -20.51 2.79 -3.53
N SER A 248 -21.57 3.22 -2.83
CA SER A 248 -22.66 2.35 -2.36
C SER A 248 -23.32 1.58 -3.50
N ARG A 249 -23.57 2.26 -4.62
CA ARG A 249 -24.11 1.62 -5.83
C ARG A 249 -23.20 0.51 -6.38
N ARG A 250 -21.90 0.53 -6.06
CA ARG A 250 -20.89 -0.42 -6.56
C ARG A 250 -20.48 -1.49 -5.56
N GLY A 251 -21.14 -1.55 -4.40
CA GLY A 251 -20.78 -2.50 -3.35
C GLY A 251 -19.46 -2.15 -2.64
N VAL A 252 -19.01 -0.89 -2.75
CA VAL A 252 -17.83 -0.38 -2.03
C VAL A 252 -18.31 0.52 -0.90
N ARG A 253 -18.01 0.13 0.35
CA ARG A 253 -18.32 0.94 1.52
C ARG A 253 -17.28 2.03 1.70
N ILE A 254 -17.73 3.27 1.87
CA ILE A 254 -16.85 4.36 2.32
C ILE A 254 -16.76 4.33 3.85
N LEU A 255 -15.53 4.36 4.36
CA LEU A 255 -15.20 4.46 5.79
C LEU A 255 -14.40 5.76 5.99
N PRO A 256 -15.03 6.88 6.38
CA PRO A 256 -14.31 8.09 6.68
C PRO A 256 -13.28 7.85 7.80
N GLY A 257 -12.05 8.33 7.59
CA GLY A 257 -11.06 8.47 8.64
C GLY A 257 -11.45 9.63 9.55
N VAL A 258 -11.60 9.35 10.85
CA VAL A 258 -11.98 10.36 11.85
C VAL A 258 -10.96 10.39 12.97
N GLY A 259 -10.34 11.56 13.11
CA GLY A 259 -9.38 11.85 14.16
C GLY A 259 -10.06 12.29 15.47
N THR A 260 -9.97 11.48 16.52
CA THR A 260 -10.61 11.79 17.82
C THR A 260 -9.82 12.78 18.68
N SER A 261 -8.52 12.92 18.41
CA SER A 261 -7.64 13.91 19.06
C SER A 261 -6.57 14.41 18.08
N GLY A 262 -5.98 13.55 17.25
CA GLY A 262 -5.22 13.92 16.05
C GLY A 262 -6.10 14.09 14.80
N TYR A 263 -5.50 14.39 13.66
CA TYR A 263 -6.11 14.30 12.31
C TYR A 263 -7.46 15.02 12.10
N ALA A 264 -7.61 16.21 12.71
CA ALA A 264 -8.59 17.24 12.38
C ALA A 264 -10.10 16.93 12.55
N GLY A 265 -10.49 15.81 13.17
CA GLY A 265 -11.90 15.54 13.50
C GLY A 265 -12.70 14.92 12.35
N TYR A 266 -13.99 15.27 12.25
CA TYR A 266 -14.87 14.80 11.16
C TYR A 266 -14.75 15.62 9.89
N TYR A 267 -14.42 16.91 10.02
CA TYR A 267 -14.21 17.83 8.91
C TYR A 267 -12.73 18.20 8.87
N PHE A 268 -11.98 17.62 7.94
CA PHE A 268 -10.52 17.64 7.97
C PHE A 268 -9.93 19.04 7.74
N GLU A 269 -10.45 19.79 6.77
CA GLU A 269 -9.93 21.13 6.46
C GLU A 269 -11.06 22.10 6.10
N GLY A 270 -11.27 23.14 6.89
CA GLY A 270 -12.25 24.19 6.62
C GLY A 270 -12.84 24.79 7.89
N ASN A 271 -13.64 25.84 7.74
CA ASN A 271 -14.31 26.49 8.87
C ASN A 271 -15.64 25.78 9.20
N HIS A 272 -15.56 24.66 9.91
CA HIS A 272 -16.71 23.82 10.24
C HIS A 272 -16.76 23.50 11.74
N PRO A 273 -17.94 23.43 12.38
CA PRO A 273 -18.04 23.12 13.81
C PRO A 273 -17.46 21.75 14.20
N TYR A 274 -17.37 20.81 13.26
CA TYR A 274 -16.76 19.48 13.47
C TYR A 274 -15.35 19.34 12.91
N ASN A 275 -14.68 20.46 12.62
CA ASN A 275 -13.24 20.52 12.41
C ASN A 275 -12.55 20.74 13.77
N ALA A 276 -11.53 19.92 14.08
CA ALA A 276 -10.89 19.95 15.40
C ALA A 276 -10.17 21.28 15.66
N ASP A 277 -9.50 21.86 14.66
CA ASP A 277 -8.80 23.14 14.79
C ASP A 277 -9.75 24.30 15.06
N THR A 278 -10.89 24.32 14.36
CA THR A 278 -11.98 25.28 14.60
C THR A 278 -12.51 25.14 16.03
N TRP A 279 -12.78 23.91 16.46
CA TRP A 279 -13.28 23.61 17.80
C TRP A 279 -12.33 24.08 18.91
N ILE A 280 -11.05 23.72 18.86
CA ILE A 280 -10.07 24.08 19.90
C ILE A 280 -9.56 25.52 19.80
N THR A 281 -9.83 26.22 18.70
CA THR A 281 -9.66 27.67 18.61
C THR A 281 -10.76 28.39 19.38
N ALA A 282 -12.01 27.94 19.26
CA ALA A 282 -13.13 28.46 20.04
C ALA A 282 -13.07 28.05 21.53
N HIS A 283 -12.48 26.88 21.81
CA HIS A 283 -12.41 26.27 23.14
C HIS A 283 -10.96 25.91 23.54
N PRO A 284 -10.07 26.89 23.74
CA PRO A 284 -8.67 26.64 24.07
C PRO A 284 -8.50 25.87 25.40
N GLU A 285 -9.45 25.98 26.32
CA GLU A 285 -9.49 25.21 27.57
C GLU A 285 -9.72 23.72 27.36
N LEU A 286 -10.17 23.30 26.17
CA LEU A 286 -10.43 21.91 25.83
C LEU A 286 -9.26 21.20 25.14
N ARG A 287 -8.15 21.91 24.93
CA ARG A 287 -6.94 21.36 24.31
C ARG A 287 -6.29 20.28 25.16
N ALA A 288 -5.66 19.34 24.47
CA ALA A 288 -4.71 18.45 25.09
C ALA A 288 -3.44 19.19 25.51
N VAL A 289 -2.63 18.54 26.33
CA VAL A 289 -1.41 19.11 26.90
C VAL A 289 -0.25 18.15 26.63
N GLU A 290 0.86 18.68 26.14
CA GLU A 290 2.10 17.95 25.92
C GLU A 290 2.82 17.63 27.23
N ARG A 291 3.85 16.78 27.17
CA ARG A 291 4.61 16.37 28.35
C ARG A 291 5.28 17.54 29.07
N ASP A 292 5.65 18.58 28.34
CA ASP A 292 6.26 19.80 28.88
C ASP A 292 5.24 20.80 29.44
N GLY A 293 3.95 20.45 29.43
CA GLY A 293 2.86 21.29 29.92
C GLY A 293 2.31 22.28 28.90
N LYS A 294 2.85 22.34 27.68
CA LYS A 294 2.32 23.24 26.64
C LYS A 294 1.02 22.71 26.04
N PRO A 295 0.09 23.59 25.61
CA PRO A 295 -1.08 23.17 24.86
C PRO A 295 -0.68 22.49 23.55
N HIS A 296 -1.27 21.33 23.28
CA HIS A 296 -1.17 20.64 22.01
C HIS A 296 -2.37 21.01 21.13
N ASN A 297 -2.18 21.05 19.80
CA ASN A 297 -3.25 21.39 18.85
C ASN A 297 -4.16 20.20 18.56
N ALA A 298 -4.82 19.71 19.62
CA ALA A 298 -5.70 18.55 19.61
C ALA A 298 -6.77 18.68 20.71
N PRO A 299 -7.99 18.17 20.50
CA PRO A 299 -8.94 17.96 21.58
C PRO A 299 -8.37 16.98 22.63
N CYS A 300 -8.50 17.30 23.91
CA CYS A 300 -8.20 16.37 25.00
C CYS A 300 -9.19 15.19 25.03
N PRO A 301 -8.75 13.92 25.08
CA PRO A 301 -9.64 12.75 24.97
C PRO A 301 -10.53 12.52 26.20
N SER A 302 -10.13 12.99 27.39
CA SER A 302 -10.88 12.77 28.63
C SER A 302 -11.89 13.87 28.98
N LYS A 303 -11.87 15.00 28.27
CA LYS A 303 -12.78 16.11 28.56
C LYS A 303 -14.17 15.80 28.03
N LYS A 304 -15.18 15.86 28.90
CA LYS A 304 -16.56 15.51 28.56
C LYS A 304 -17.10 16.31 27.37
N ALA A 305 -16.80 17.61 27.31
CA ALA A 305 -17.23 18.47 26.19
C ALA A 305 -16.64 18.03 24.83
N ASN A 306 -15.41 17.51 24.79
CA ASN A 306 -14.84 16.96 23.56
C ASN A 306 -15.50 15.64 23.17
N GLN A 307 -15.85 14.80 24.16
CA GLN A 307 -16.58 13.56 23.90
C GLN A 307 -18.00 13.84 23.39
N ASP A 308 -18.69 14.85 23.94
CA ASP A 308 -19.98 15.32 23.43
C ASP A 308 -19.86 15.87 22.00
N TRP A 309 -18.83 16.68 21.73
CA TRP A 309 -18.54 17.17 20.39
C TRP A 309 -18.30 16.01 19.40
N LEU A 310 -17.59 14.96 19.83
CA LEU A 310 -17.40 13.76 19.01
C LEU A 310 -18.73 13.04 18.73
N ASP A 311 -19.59 12.89 19.73
CA ASP A 311 -20.90 12.23 19.58
C ASP A 311 -21.84 13.01 18.64
N GLU A 312 -21.88 14.34 18.76
CA GLU A 312 -22.67 15.19 17.85
C GLU A 312 -22.12 15.17 16.41
N GLY A 313 -20.79 15.17 16.26
CA GLY A 313 -20.15 15.00 14.97
C GLY A 313 -20.46 13.64 14.32
N ALA A 314 -20.53 12.56 15.11
CA ALA A 314 -20.94 11.24 14.62
C ALA A 314 -22.38 11.27 14.10
N LYS A 315 -23.32 11.86 14.87
CA LYS A 315 -24.72 12.01 14.45
C LYS A 315 -24.84 12.79 13.15
N TRP A 316 -24.07 13.86 13.02
CA TRP A 316 -24.02 14.66 11.80
C TRP A 316 -23.47 13.85 10.61
N LEU A 317 -22.35 13.15 10.79
CA LEU A 317 -21.73 12.35 9.74
C LEU A 317 -22.70 11.29 9.18
N PHE A 318 -23.27 10.45 10.05
CA PHE A 318 -24.20 9.39 9.65
C PHE A 318 -25.52 9.90 9.07
N LYS A 319 -25.96 11.10 9.48
CA LYS A 319 -27.15 11.73 8.90
C LYS A 319 -26.89 12.32 7.50
N THR A 320 -25.66 12.74 7.24
CA THR A 320 -25.31 13.56 6.07
C THR A 320 -24.79 12.72 4.90
N PHE A 321 -24.16 11.58 5.17
CA PHE A 321 -23.49 10.75 4.17
C PHE A 321 -23.97 9.30 4.21
N GLU A 322 -24.10 8.69 3.04
CA GLU A 322 -24.37 7.25 2.88
C GLU A 322 -23.06 6.45 3.04
N ILE A 323 -22.53 6.43 4.26
CA ILE A 323 -21.29 5.74 4.61
C ILE A 323 -21.57 4.32 5.08
N GLY A 324 -20.62 3.41 4.82
CA GLY A 324 -20.74 2.01 5.23
C GLY A 324 -20.01 1.67 6.53
N GLY A 325 -19.31 2.64 7.12
CA GLY A 325 -18.47 2.47 8.29
C GLY A 325 -17.69 3.74 8.64
N VAL A 326 -16.78 3.64 9.61
CA VAL A 326 -15.85 4.70 10.06
C VAL A 326 -14.55 4.03 10.52
N ASN A 327 -13.41 4.66 10.24
CA ASN A 327 -12.12 4.29 10.81
C ASN A 327 -11.67 5.37 11.79
N LEU A 328 -11.52 5.01 13.07
CA LEU A 328 -11.09 5.95 14.12
C LEU A 328 -9.58 5.87 14.34
N GLU A 329 -8.97 7.04 14.48
CA GLU A 329 -7.60 7.18 14.94
C GLU A 329 -7.52 8.29 16.00
N MET A 330 -6.54 8.18 16.90
CA MET A 330 -6.29 9.23 17.91
C MET A 330 -5.07 10.10 17.56
N GLY A 331 -4.31 9.76 16.52
CA GLY A 331 -2.98 10.28 16.25
C GLY A 331 -1.90 9.33 16.76
N ASP A 332 -0.86 9.09 15.95
CA ASP A 332 0.16 8.07 16.17
C ASP A 332 0.80 8.19 17.56
N PHE A 333 0.53 7.21 18.43
CA PHE A 333 1.06 7.13 19.80
C PHE A 333 0.81 8.37 20.68
N PHE A 334 -0.22 9.15 20.36
CA PHE A 334 -0.55 10.38 21.07
C PHE A 334 -0.91 10.14 22.54
N VAL A 335 -0.44 11.01 23.44
CA VAL A 335 -0.74 11.00 24.88
C VAL A 335 -0.97 12.43 25.37
N CYS A 336 -2.06 12.64 26.09
CA CYS A 336 -2.33 13.91 26.76
C CYS A 336 -1.85 13.89 28.23
N TYR A 337 -1.19 14.95 28.68
CA TYR A 337 -0.60 15.08 30.01
C TYR A 337 -1.35 16.04 30.94
N CYS A 338 -2.58 16.43 30.58
CA CYS A 338 -3.44 17.21 31.48
C CYS A 338 -3.89 16.37 32.68
N ASP A 339 -4.31 17.03 33.76
CA ASP A 339 -4.67 16.36 35.00
C ASP A 339 -5.89 15.43 34.84
N ASP A 340 -6.84 15.80 33.97
CA ASP A 340 -8.02 14.97 33.66
C ASP A 340 -7.60 13.65 33.02
N CYS A 341 -6.71 13.69 32.02
CA CYS A 341 -6.21 12.51 31.33
C CYS A 341 -5.38 11.63 32.25
N LYS A 342 -4.48 12.22 33.07
CA LYS A 342 -3.73 11.48 34.08
C LYS A 342 -4.67 10.76 35.06
N LYS A 343 -5.71 11.44 35.53
CA LYS A 343 -6.72 10.86 36.43
C LYS A 343 -7.51 9.74 35.75
N ALA A 344 -7.94 9.94 34.50
CA ALA A 344 -8.67 8.94 33.74
C ALA A 344 -7.82 7.69 33.48
N ARG A 345 -6.55 7.85 33.09
CA ARG A 345 -5.61 6.73 32.91
C ARG A 345 -5.29 6.01 34.21
N ALA A 346 -5.15 6.73 35.33
CA ALA A 346 -4.90 6.11 36.64
C ALA A 346 -6.06 5.21 37.11
N ALA A 347 -7.29 5.44 36.61
CA ALA A 347 -8.43 4.56 36.87
C ALA A 347 -8.40 3.25 36.05
N ILE A 348 -7.56 3.18 35.01
CA ILE A 348 -7.36 1.98 34.18
C ILE A 348 -6.19 1.19 34.77
N GLN A 349 -6.52 0.17 35.56
CA GLN A 349 -5.54 -0.74 36.17
C GLN A 349 -4.89 -1.64 35.11
N SER A 350 -3.88 -1.10 34.42
CA SER A 350 -3.09 -1.77 33.37
C SER A 350 -1.68 -1.16 33.28
N ASP A 351 -0.68 -1.98 32.97
CA ASP A 351 0.70 -1.58 32.66
C ASP A 351 0.90 -1.23 31.17
N GLU A 352 -0.17 -1.26 30.37
CA GLU A 352 -0.11 -0.90 28.96
C GLU A 352 0.30 0.56 28.73
N PRO A 353 0.95 0.87 27.59
CA PRO A 353 1.30 2.23 27.21
C PRO A 353 0.12 3.20 27.27
N ASP A 354 0.39 4.43 27.73
CA ASP A 354 -0.63 5.46 27.94
C ASP A 354 -1.43 5.83 26.69
N TYR A 355 -0.86 5.68 25.49
CA TYR A 355 -1.57 5.97 24.24
C TYR A 355 -2.73 5.01 23.99
N TYR A 356 -2.66 3.74 24.43
CA TYR A 356 -3.80 2.81 24.34
C TYR A 356 -4.93 3.22 25.28
N LYS A 357 -4.58 3.70 26.48
CA LYS A 357 -5.54 4.13 27.48
C LYS A 357 -6.28 5.38 27.02
N ASP A 358 -5.55 6.38 26.53
CA ASP A 358 -6.14 7.61 25.98
C ASP A 358 -7.02 7.29 24.75
N MET A 359 -6.59 6.37 23.88
CA MET A 359 -7.37 5.90 22.72
C MET A 359 -8.70 5.30 23.19
N ALA A 360 -8.66 4.35 24.13
CA ALA A 360 -9.85 3.71 24.65
C ALA A 360 -10.83 4.69 25.29
N ILE A 361 -10.33 5.67 26.05
CA ILE A 361 -11.17 6.69 26.71
C ILE A 361 -12.03 7.44 25.69
N SER A 362 -11.45 7.86 24.56
CA SER A 362 -12.21 8.55 23.53
C SER A 362 -13.06 7.61 22.70
N HIS A 363 -12.51 6.47 22.27
CA HIS A 363 -13.16 5.57 21.32
C HIS A 363 -14.37 4.87 21.93
N MET A 364 -14.33 4.51 23.21
CA MET A 364 -15.41 3.76 23.86
C MET A 364 -16.74 4.50 23.86
N VAL A 365 -16.71 5.84 23.92
CA VAL A 365 -17.90 6.69 23.91
C VAL A 365 -18.42 6.80 22.48
N THR A 366 -17.56 7.26 21.57
CA THR A 366 -17.94 7.56 20.19
C THR A 366 -18.42 6.31 19.43
N LEU A 367 -17.74 5.16 19.57
CA LEU A 367 -18.13 3.93 18.89
C LEU A 367 -19.49 3.41 19.35
N LYS A 368 -19.84 3.59 20.63
CA LYS A 368 -21.15 3.21 21.16
C LYS A 368 -22.27 4.05 20.52
N THR A 369 -22.03 5.35 20.36
CA THR A 369 -22.95 6.25 19.66
C THR A 369 -23.11 5.84 18.20
N MET A 370 -21.99 5.63 17.48
CA MET A 370 -22.00 5.22 16.08
C MET A 370 -22.76 3.91 15.85
N ARG A 371 -22.55 2.89 16.71
CA ARG A 371 -23.27 1.63 16.60
C ARG A 371 -24.78 1.78 16.75
N THR A 372 -25.22 2.69 17.62
CA THR A 372 -26.65 2.97 17.82
C THR A 372 -27.27 3.63 16.57
N LEU A 373 -26.50 4.47 15.87
CA LEU A 373 -26.92 5.13 14.64
C LEU A 373 -26.98 4.18 13.44
N ALA A 374 -26.02 3.25 13.36
CA ALA A 374 -25.91 2.30 12.25
C ALA A 374 -25.46 0.91 12.74
N PRO A 375 -26.40 0.00 13.05
CA PRO A 375 -26.11 -1.34 13.55
C PRO A 375 -25.22 -2.18 12.62
N ASP A 376 -25.26 -1.94 11.31
CA ASP A 376 -24.52 -2.70 10.30
C ASP A 376 -23.24 -2.01 9.80
N ALA A 377 -22.87 -0.87 10.39
CA ALA A 377 -21.67 -0.12 10.01
C ALA A 377 -20.39 -0.87 10.39
N TRP A 378 -19.36 -0.76 9.54
CA TRP A 378 -18.02 -1.26 9.84
C TRP A 378 -17.24 -0.21 10.61
N LEU A 379 -17.22 -0.34 11.93
CA LEU A 379 -16.53 0.58 12.82
C LEU A 379 -15.17 -0.02 13.18
N SER A 380 -14.09 0.56 12.67
CA SER A 380 -12.71 0.12 12.93
C SER A 380 -11.92 1.18 13.69
N TYR A 381 -10.82 0.76 14.32
CA TYR A 381 -9.88 1.67 14.96
C TYR A 381 -8.44 1.18 14.81
N ALA A 382 -7.52 2.10 14.51
CA ALA A 382 -6.11 1.77 14.31
C ALA A 382 -5.32 1.79 15.63
N THR A 383 -4.55 0.73 15.86
CA THR A 383 -3.64 0.64 17.01
C THR A 383 -2.25 1.20 16.72
N TYR A 384 -1.87 1.32 15.44
CA TYR A 384 -0.50 1.62 14.96
C TYR A 384 0.59 0.68 15.45
N THR A 385 0.20 -0.46 16.00
CA THR A 385 1.10 -1.47 16.55
C THR A 385 0.75 -2.82 15.98
N GLY A 386 1.77 -3.67 15.87
CA GLY A 386 1.53 -5.11 15.83
C GLY A 386 1.05 -5.62 17.20
N TYR A 387 0.88 -6.92 17.30
CA TYR A 387 0.59 -7.62 18.56
C TYR A 387 1.73 -8.57 18.91
N THR A 388 1.89 -8.90 20.19
CA THR A 388 3.05 -9.67 20.70
C THR A 388 2.59 -10.84 21.58
N ALA A 389 3.49 -11.79 21.83
CA ALA A 389 3.25 -12.87 22.78
C ALA A 389 2.94 -12.32 24.19
N GLU A 390 3.64 -11.26 24.62
CA GLU A 390 3.38 -10.61 25.91
C GLU A 390 1.96 -10.05 25.99
N MET A 391 1.45 -9.42 24.92
CA MET A 391 0.06 -8.97 24.87
C MET A 391 -0.93 -10.15 24.86
N MET A 392 -0.55 -11.31 24.33
CA MET A 392 -1.41 -12.49 24.36
C MET A 392 -1.49 -13.09 25.78
N ASP A 393 -0.36 -13.13 26.50
CA ASP A 393 -0.29 -13.60 27.89
C ASP A 393 -0.97 -12.62 28.86
N ARG A 394 -0.83 -11.31 28.59
CA ARG A 394 -1.42 -10.21 29.35
C ARG A 394 -2.25 -9.34 28.41
N VAL A 395 -3.48 -9.78 28.16
CA VAL A 395 -4.42 -9.11 27.23
C VAL A 395 -4.57 -7.63 27.60
N PRO A 396 -4.26 -6.69 26.67
CA PRO A 396 -4.39 -5.27 26.92
C PRO A 396 -5.81 -4.89 27.35
N LYS A 397 -5.89 -4.02 28.35
CA LYS A 397 -7.15 -3.61 28.98
C LYS A 397 -8.02 -2.82 28.02
N PHE A 398 -7.42 -2.02 27.14
CA PHE A 398 -8.14 -1.22 26.13
C PHE A 398 -9.11 -2.07 25.28
N LEU A 399 -8.76 -3.32 24.97
CA LEU A 399 -9.60 -4.23 24.18
C LEU A 399 -10.94 -4.55 24.87
N SER A 400 -10.98 -4.53 26.20
CA SER A 400 -12.20 -4.72 26.98
C SER A 400 -13.01 -3.43 27.18
N MET A 401 -12.40 -2.27 26.94
CA MET A 401 -13.04 -0.97 27.08
C MET A 401 -13.77 -0.55 25.81
N ILE A 402 -13.17 -0.85 24.65
CA ILE A 402 -13.77 -0.57 23.34
C ILE A 402 -14.89 -1.60 23.06
N PRO A 403 -16.01 -1.21 22.43
CA PRO A 403 -17.07 -2.15 22.07
C PRO A 403 -16.54 -3.37 21.32
N GLN A 404 -16.94 -4.57 21.77
CA GLN A 404 -16.38 -5.84 21.28
C GLN A 404 -16.66 -6.12 19.81
N ASP A 405 -17.67 -5.49 19.24
CA ASP A 405 -18.09 -5.57 17.84
C ASP A 405 -17.32 -4.61 16.92
N ALA A 406 -16.48 -3.73 17.48
CA ALA A 406 -15.57 -2.88 16.70
C ALA A 406 -14.38 -3.70 16.18
N LEU A 407 -13.91 -3.34 14.98
CA LEU A 407 -12.83 -4.01 14.27
C LEU A 407 -11.49 -3.44 14.73
N CYS A 408 -10.71 -4.22 15.48
CA CYS A 408 -9.37 -3.81 15.87
C CYS A 408 -8.42 -3.94 14.68
N GLN A 409 -7.82 -2.82 14.27
CA GLN A 409 -6.88 -2.76 13.16
C GLN A 409 -5.44 -2.78 13.69
N TRP A 410 -4.75 -3.88 13.42
CA TRP A 410 -3.36 -4.12 13.83
C TRP A 410 -2.39 -3.78 12.70
N THR A 411 -1.32 -3.04 12.97
CA THR A 411 -0.30 -2.76 11.96
C THR A 411 0.62 -3.97 11.77
N LEU A 412 0.51 -4.63 10.62
CA LEU A 412 1.23 -5.87 10.32
C LEU A 412 2.52 -5.66 9.53
N THR A 413 2.82 -4.43 9.07
CA THR A 413 3.96 -4.14 8.17
C THR A 413 5.29 -4.73 8.66
N SER A 414 5.61 -4.56 9.95
CA SER A 414 6.85 -5.11 10.54
C SER A 414 6.74 -6.61 10.84
N MET A 415 5.55 -7.07 11.25
CA MET A 415 5.27 -8.48 11.53
C MET A 415 5.36 -9.35 10.28
N ALA A 416 4.96 -8.84 9.11
CA ALA A 416 4.99 -9.57 7.86
C ALA A 416 6.39 -10.07 7.49
N ARG A 417 7.45 -9.34 7.88
CA ARG A 417 8.85 -9.74 7.64
C ARG A 417 9.29 -10.94 8.47
N ARG A 418 8.70 -11.12 9.65
CA ARG A 418 9.01 -12.19 10.63
C ARG A 418 7.73 -12.56 11.35
N TRP A 419 6.88 -13.32 10.66
CA TRP A 419 5.56 -13.64 11.18
C TRP A 419 5.65 -14.54 12.42
N PRO A 420 5.07 -14.14 13.56
CA PRO A 420 5.09 -14.95 14.78
C PRO A 420 3.96 -15.99 14.73
N ALA A 421 4.25 -17.18 14.19
CA ALA A 421 3.26 -18.23 13.91
C ALA A 421 2.45 -18.71 15.13
N ASP A 422 2.96 -18.54 16.35
CA ASP A 422 2.31 -18.94 17.60
C ASP A 422 1.55 -17.81 18.32
N VAL A 423 1.63 -16.58 17.79
CA VAL A 423 0.97 -15.41 18.38
C VAL A 423 -0.33 -15.15 17.62
N ARG A 424 -1.41 -14.84 18.35
CA ARG A 424 -2.73 -14.54 17.77
C ARG A 424 -3.20 -13.15 18.22
N PRO A 425 -3.95 -12.42 17.38
CA PRO A 425 -4.55 -11.15 17.80
C PRO A 425 -5.67 -11.42 18.82
N MET A 426 -5.81 -10.52 19.80
CA MET A 426 -6.64 -10.79 20.99
C MET A 426 -8.02 -10.12 20.96
N ALA A 427 -8.27 -9.20 20.02
CA ALA A 427 -9.61 -8.60 19.91
C ALA A 427 -10.61 -9.65 19.40
N ARG A 428 -11.90 -9.41 19.60
CA ARG A 428 -12.94 -10.30 19.06
C ARG A 428 -12.99 -10.25 17.54
N HIS A 429 -12.84 -9.05 16.97
CA HIS A 429 -12.78 -8.83 15.54
C HIS A 429 -11.48 -8.14 15.15
N ASN A 430 -10.77 -8.72 14.18
CA ASN A 430 -9.41 -8.28 13.84
C ASN A 430 -9.24 -8.11 12.33
N ILE A 431 -8.67 -6.96 11.96
CA ILE A 431 -8.18 -6.68 10.62
C ILE A 431 -6.71 -6.27 10.67
N GLY A 432 -5.96 -6.56 9.62
CA GLY A 432 -4.54 -6.23 9.53
C GLY A 432 -4.27 -5.09 8.55
N TYR A 433 -3.44 -4.14 8.95
CA TYR A 433 -3.06 -2.98 8.14
C TYR A 433 -1.60 -3.04 7.70
N LEU A 434 -1.38 -2.88 6.39
CA LEU A 434 -0.06 -2.87 5.76
C LEU A 434 0.27 -1.51 5.14
N HIS A 435 1.49 -1.04 5.41
CA HIS A 435 2.04 0.17 4.80
C HIS A 435 2.91 -0.19 3.60
N TRP A 436 2.29 -0.79 2.57
CA TRP A 436 2.93 -1.17 1.32
C TRP A 436 2.34 -0.39 0.15
N CYS A 437 3.06 -0.33 -0.97
CA CYS A 437 2.60 0.29 -2.21
C CYS A 437 2.15 1.76 -2.05
N ASN A 438 2.92 2.55 -1.29
CA ASN A 438 2.62 3.96 -1.03
C ASN A 438 3.90 4.80 -0.93
N THR A 439 3.74 6.10 -1.18
CA THR A 439 4.82 7.11 -1.21
C THR A 439 5.35 7.50 0.17
N SER A 440 4.59 7.20 1.23
CA SER A 440 4.85 7.72 2.56
C SER A 440 5.84 6.88 3.35
N THR A 441 5.98 5.62 2.94
CA THR A 441 7.01 4.69 3.43
C THR A 441 8.07 4.38 2.38
N ASP A 442 8.16 5.18 1.29
CA ASP A 442 9.08 4.99 0.16
C ASP A 442 8.95 3.59 -0.48
N THR A 443 7.72 3.15 -0.72
CA THR A 443 7.39 1.80 -1.23
C THR A 443 6.53 1.82 -2.49
N GLU A 444 6.32 2.98 -3.09
CA GLU A 444 5.44 3.20 -4.25
C GLU A 444 5.91 2.49 -5.51
N ASP A 445 7.17 2.05 -5.56
CA ASP A 445 7.80 1.35 -6.69
C ASP A 445 8.19 -0.09 -6.33
N ASP A 446 7.88 -0.55 -5.12
CA ASP A 446 8.24 -1.90 -4.67
C ASP A 446 7.24 -2.95 -5.16
N PHE A 447 7.75 -4.18 -5.40
CA PHE A 447 6.95 -5.34 -5.81
C PHE A 447 6.79 -6.34 -4.66
N TYR A 448 5.56 -6.78 -4.40
CA TYR A 448 5.21 -7.57 -3.20
C TYR A 448 4.57 -8.94 -3.48
N LEU A 449 4.64 -9.47 -4.70
CA LEU A 449 3.85 -10.66 -5.09
C LEU A 449 3.90 -11.82 -4.07
N GLU A 450 5.10 -12.26 -3.68
CA GLU A 450 5.25 -13.36 -2.72
C GLU A 450 4.88 -12.94 -1.30
N GLN A 451 5.21 -11.70 -0.92
CA GLN A 451 4.90 -11.15 0.40
C GLN A 451 3.40 -11.00 0.63
N VAL A 452 2.63 -10.67 -0.42
CA VAL A 452 1.16 -10.62 -0.39
C VAL A 452 0.59 -12.02 -0.15
N ARG A 453 1.04 -13.04 -0.89
CA ARG A 453 0.63 -14.43 -0.63
C ARG A 453 0.91 -14.81 0.83
N ASP A 454 2.13 -14.56 1.28
CA ASP A 454 2.56 -14.99 2.61
C ASP A 454 1.77 -14.28 3.72
N ILE A 455 1.54 -12.96 3.62
CA ILE A 455 0.76 -12.24 4.63
C ILE A 455 -0.71 -12.68 4.63
N CYS A 456 -1.32 -12.89 3.46
CA CYS A 456 -2.69 -13.38 3.35
C CYS A 456 -2.83 -14.79 3.95
N ARG A 457 -1.89 -15.70 3.72
CA ARG A 457 -1.93 -17.03 4.36
C ARG A 457 -1.73 -16.96 5.88
N ASN A 458 -0.74 -16.18 6.29
CA ASN A 458 -0.35 -16.06 7.69
C ASN A 458 -1.45 -15.40 8.55
N ALA A 459 -2.05 -14.31 8.06
CA ALA A 459 -3.14 -13.63 8.75
C ALA A 459 -4.41 -14.51 8.78
N ALA A 460 -4.69 -15.27 7.73
CA ALA A 460 -5.83 -16.20 7.70
C ALA A 460 -5.66 -17.31 8.75
N SER A 461 -4.44 -17.83 8.88
CA SER A 461 -4.07 -18.83 9.89
C SER A 461 -4.13 -18.26 11.31
N ALA A 462 -3.90 -16.95 11.47
CA ALA A 462 -4.02 -16.25 12.75
C ALA A 462 -5.45 -15.82 13.09
N GLY A 463 -6.43 -16.06 12.21
CA GLY A 463 -7.84 -15.76 12.46
C GLY A 463 -8.27 -14.33 12.13
N PHE A 464 -7.50 -13.60 11.31
CA PHE A 464 -7.94 -12.30 10.81
C PHE A 464 -9.19 -12.44 9.91
N GLU A 465 -10.10 -11.47 10.03
CA GLU A 465 -11.32 -11.37 9.22
C GLU A 465 -11.11 -10.50 7.98
N GLY A 466 -10.05 -9.70 7.97
CA GLY A 466 -9.71 -8.86 6.85
C GLY A 466 -8.29 -8.32 6.87
N LEU A 467 -7.91 -7.75 5.74
CA LEU A 467 -6.69 -6.99 5.58
C LEU A 467 -6.97 -5.72 4.79
N ASP A 468 -6.16 -4.71 5.05
CA ASP A 468 -6.14 -3.45 4.33
C ASP A 468 -4.70 -2.96 4.09
N THR A 469 -4.58 -2.13 3.07
CA THR A 469 -3.32 -1.61 2.54
C THR A 469 -3.61 -0.34 1.74
N TYR A 470 -2.58 0.35 1.28
CA TYR A 470 -2.77 1.55 0.48
C TYR A 470 -3.34 1.28 -0.92
N GLY A 471 -4.34 2.07 -1.29
CA GLY A 471 -4.95 2.13 -2.62
C GLY A 471 -4.73 3.48 -3.32
N GLU A 472 -3.62 4.17 -3.02
CA GLU A 472 -3.36 5.54 -3.50
C GLU A 472 -2.84 5.61 -4.94
N LEU A 473 -2.24 4.51 -5.44
CA LEU A 473 -1.61 4.43 -6.74
C LEU A 473 -2.55 3.78 -7.76
N ALA A 474 -2.67 4.34 -8.97
CA ALA A 474 -3.43 3.72 -10.04
C ALA A 474 -2.89 2.36 -10.47
N ALA A 475 -3.82 1.49 -10.89
CA ALA A 475 -3.53 0.18 -11.45
C ALA A 475 -2.92 0.23 -12.88
N ASP A 476 -2.56 1.39 -13.41
CA ASP A 476 -1.75 1.49 -14.64
C ASP A 476 -0.24 1.37 -14.35
N ARG A 477 0.17 1.57 -13.09
CA ARG A 477 1.53 1.30 -12.62
C ARG A 477 1.76 -0.21 -12.51
N PRO A 478 2.81 -0.77 -13.13
CA PRO A 478 3.01 -2.22 -13.17
C PRO A 478 3.09 -2.90 -11.79
N ASN A 479 3.72 -2.24 -10.81
CA ASN A 479 3.86 -2.77 -9.46
C ASN A 479 2.54 -2.72 -8.69
N ALA A 480 1.77 -1.62 -8.80
CA ALA A 480 0.46 -1.49 -8.18
C ALA A 480 -0.57 -2.45 -8.80
N GLU A 481 -0.61 -2.58 -10.13
CA GLU A 481 -1.47 -3.56 -10.82
C GLU A 481 -1.20 -4.98 -10.33
N LEU A 482 0.08 -5.39 -10.32
CA LEU A 482 0.45 -6.73 -9.87
C LEU A 482 0.15 -6.93 -8.38
N PHE A 483 0.37 -5.91 -7.56
CA PHE A 483 0.01 -5.92 -6.15
C PHE A 483 -1.49 -6.16 -5.98
N TYR A 484 -2.35 -5.36 -6.62
CA TYR A 484 -3.79 -5.44 -6.44
C TYR A 484 -4.37 -6.74 -6.99
N LEU A 485 -3.87 -7.25 -8.11
CA LEU A 485 -4.28 -8.57 -8.63
C LEU A 485 -3.92 -9.70 -7.66
N ALA A 486 -2.71 -9.66 -7.07
CA ALA A 486 -2.31 -10.62 -6.04
C ALA A 486 -3.14 -10.45 -4.77
N TRP A 487 -3.41 -9.21 -4.37
CA TRP A 487 -4.22 -8.85 -3.21
C TRP A 487 -5.62 -9.42 -3.34
N GLU A 488 -6.30 -9.21 -4.47
CA GLU A 488 -7.60 -9.81 -4.78
C GLU A 488 -7.56 -11.34 -4.64
N ALA A 489 -6.64 -11.98 -5.36
CA ALA A 489 -6.59 -13.44 -5.47
C ALA A 489 -6.34 -14.10 -4.10
N PHE A 490 -5.34 -13.63 -3.37
CA PHE A 490 -4.95 -14.22 -2.08
C PHE A 490 -5.86 -13.81 -0.92
N LEU A 491 -6.63 -12.72 -1.04
CA LEU A 491 -7.72 -12.43 -0.08
C LEU A 491 -8.97 -13.31 -0.31
N TRP A 492 -9.11 -13.87 -1.50
CA TRP A 492 -10.16 -14.84 -1.78
C TRP A 492 -9.74 -16.24 -1.40
N ASP A 493 -8.55 -16.65 -1.81
CA ASP A 493 -7.97 -17.96 -1.56
C ASP A 493 -6.52 -17.82 -1.06
N PRO A 494 -6.30 -17.74 0.27
CA PRO A 494 -4.95 -17.62 0.81
C PRO A 494 -4.07 -18.85 0.61
N GLU A 495 -4.63 -19.99 0.22
CA GLU A 495 -3.88 -21.21 -0.08
C GLU A 495 -3.48 -21.29 -1.55
N MET A 496 -3.94 -20.36 -2.40
CA MET A 496 -3.52 -20.27 -3.79
C MET A 496 -1.99 -20.12 -3.88
N THR A 497 -1.38 -20.94 -4.73
CA THR A 497 0.06 -20.85 -4.99
C THR A 497 0.37 -19.73 -5.99
N VAL A 498 1.62 -19.25 -6.02
CA VAL A 498 2.05 -18.28 -7.02
C VAL A 498 1.92 -18.86 -8.44
N ASP A 499 2.22 -20.15 -8.63
CA ASP A 499 2.05 -20.82 -9.93
C ASP A 499 0.58 -20.83 -10.37
N ALA A 500 -0.35 -21.17 -9.46
CA ALA A 500 -1.78 -21.13 -9.74
C ALA A 500 -2.26 -19.70 -10.04
N PHE A 501 -1.76 -18.70 -9.31
CA PHE A 501 -2.04 -17.29 -9.60
C PHE A 501 -1.53 -16.88 -10.99
N ILE A 502 -0.32 -17.27 -11.37
CA ILE A 502 0.23 -17.02 -12.70
C ILE A 502 -0.66 -17.67 -13.76
N GLU A 503 -1.01 -18.94 -13.60
CA GLU A 503 -1.82 -19.70 -14.54
C GLU A 503 -3.23 -19.10 -14.69
N GLN A 504 -3.93 -18.89 -13.58
CA GLN A 504 -5.35 -18.55 -13.57
C GLN A 504 -5.65 -17.06 -13.70
N ARG A 505 -4.66 -16.18 -13.46
CA ARG A 505 -4.84 -14.72 -13.51
C ARG A 505 -3.87 -14.07 -14.49
N LEU A 506 -2.57 -14.19 -14.25
CA LEU A 506 -1.60 -13.42 -15.02
C LEU A 506 -1.46 -13.90 -16.47
N SER A 507 -1.61 -15.19 -16.75
CA SER A 507 -1.46 -15.76 -18.09
C SER A 507 -2.40 -15.10 -19.10
N ARG A 508 -3.65 -14.87 -18.72
CA ARG A 508 -4.63 -14.16 -19.54
C ARG A 508 -4.22 -12.71 -19.79
N LEU A 509 -3.74 -12.02 -18.76
CA LEU A 509 -3.41 -10.59 -18.84
C LEU A 509 -2.08 -10.31 -19.53
N TYR A 510 -1.11 -11.22 -19.43
CA TYR A 510 0.26 -11.09 -19.96
C TYR A 510 0.47 -11.88 -21.26
N GLY A 511 -0.60 -12.38 -21.86
CA GLY A 511 -0.60 -12.96 -23.21
C GLY A 511 -0.06 -14.38 -23.31
N GLY A 512 -0.17 -15.18 -22.25
CA GLY A 512 0.18 -16.59 -22.20
C GLY A 512 0.87 -17.00 -20.90
N HIS A 513 0.88 -18.31 -20.62
CA HIS A 513 1.52 -18.87 -19.42
C HIS A 513 3.03 -18.61 -19.38
N GLU A 514 3.75 -18.97 -20.45
CA GLU A 514 5.21 -18.80 -20.51
C GLU A 514 5.65 -17.34 -20.39
N PRO A 515 5.05 -16.37 -21.13
CA PRO A 515 5.32 -14.95 -20.90
C PRO A 515 5.05 -14.54 -19.46
N ALA A 516 3.88 -14.85 -18.89
CA ALA A 516 3.53 -14.46 -17.53
C ALA A 516 4.52 -15.01 -16.49
N ARG A 517 4.99 -16.26 -16.66
CA ARG A 517 5.95 -16.91 -15.76
C ARG A 517 7.29 -16.16 -15.71
N LYS A 518 7.68 -15.43 -16.76
CA LYS A 518 8.90 -14.61 -16.77
C LYS A 518 8.89 -13.46 -15.77
N LEU A 519 7.73 -13.05 -15.25
CA LEU A 519 7.68 -12.13 -14.11
C LEU A 519 8.49 -12.67 -12.92
N MET A 520 8.51 -13.97 -12.68
CA MET A 520 9.28 -14.57 -11.57
C MET A 520 10.80 -14.43 -11.73
N ALA A 521 11.29 -14.21 -12.94
CA ALA A 521 12.69 -13.89 -13.19
C ALA A 521 12.97 -12.38 -13.07
N ILE A 522 11.97 -11.53 -13.31
CA ILE A 522 12.09 -10.07 -13.25
C ILE A 522 12.00 -9.58 -11.81
N LEU A 523 10.99 -10.01 -11.05
CA LEU A 523 10.67 -9.41 -9.75
C LEU A 523 11.85 -9.43 -8.77
N PRO A 524 12.63 -10.51 -8.61
CA PRO A 524 13.78 -10.50 -7.71
C PRO A 524 14.88 -9.49 -8.07
N LEU A 525 14.95 -9.05 -9.34
CA LEU A 525 15.95 -8.08 -9.82
C LEU A 525 15.56 -6.64 -9.49
N VAL A 526 14.26 -6.35 -9.35
CA VAL A 526 13.74 -4.97 -9.24
C VAL A 526 12.76 -4.78 -8.09
N ARG A 527 12.77 -5.72 -7.13
CA ARG A 527 11.79 -5.81 -6.04
C ARG A 527 11.77 -4.56 -5.18
N THR A 528 12.94 -4.08 -4.77
CA THR A 528 13.10 -2.93 -3.87
C THR A 528 13.93 -1.82 -4.52
N ALA A 529 13.89 -0.61 -3.98
CA ALA A 529 14.74 0.50 -4.44
C ALA A 529 16.22 0.09 -4.51
N LYS A 530 16.72 -0.61 -3.49
CA LYS A 530 18.09 -1.15 -3.44
C LYS A 530 18.41 -2.14 -4.56
N ASP A 531 17.44 -2.91 -5.01
CA ASP A 531 17.64 -3.84 -6.13
C ASP A 531 17.72 -3.07 -7.46
N ARG A 532 17.01 -1.93 -7.58
CA ARG A 532 16.99 -1.06 -8.77
C ARG A 532 18.23 -0.16 -8.89
N GLU A 533 18.89 0.21 -7.79
CA GLU A 533 20.20 0.92 -7.80
C GLU A 533 21.29 0.20 -8.63
N LYS A 534 21.13 -1.10 -8.85
CA LYS A 534 21.99 -1.92 -9.71
C LYS A 534 21.51 -1.86 -11.15
N ILE A 535 22.16 -1.04 -11.96
CA ILE A 535 21.85 -0.91 -13.40
C ILE A 535 21.83 -2.27 -14.11
N GLU A 536 22.72 -3.20 -13.74
CA GLU A 536 22.77 -4.54 -14.33
C GLU A 536 21.46 -5.32 -14.10
N ASN A 537 20.84 -5.15 -12.92
CA ASN A 537 19.54 -5.75 -12.63
C ASN A 537 18.45 -5.16 -13.52
N LEU A 538 18.41 -3.84 -13.72
CA LEU A 538 17.43 -3.17 -14.58
C LEU A 538 17.58 -3.59 -16.05
N VAL A 539 18.82 -3.65 -16.54
CA VAL A 539 19.11 -4.12 -17.90
C VAL A 539 18.66 -5.57 -18.09
N GLN A 540 19.00 -6.46 -17.14
CA GLN A 540 18.59 -7.87 -17.20
C GLN A 540 17.06 -8.02 -17.13
N ALA A 541 16.40 -7.32 -16.20
CA ALA A 541 14.95 -7.32 -16.06
C ALA A 541 14.27 -6.87 -17.37
N ARG A 542 14.80 -5.81 -18.00
CA ARG A 542 14.28 -5.28 -19.25
C ARG A 542 14.44 -6.25 -20.41
N GLN A 543 15.59 -6.92 -20.53
CA GLN A 543 15.80 -7.96 -21.55
C GLN A 543 14.82 -9.12 -21.40
N VAL A 544 14.56 -9.57 -20.16
CA VAL A 544 13.56 -10.60 -19.88
C VAL A 544 12.15 -10.10 -20.25
N ALA A 545 11.80 -8.87 -19.90
CA ALA A 545 10.51 -8.27 -20.24
C ALA A 545 10.31 -8.13 -21.77
N GLN A 546 11.34 -7.74 -22.51
CA GLN A 546 11.33 -7.66 -23.98
C GLN A 546 11.17 -9.04 -24.62
N SER A 547 11.84 -10.06 -24.08
CA SER A 547 11.67 -11.45 -24.54
C SER A 547 10.25 -11.94 -24.27
N ALA A 548 9.71 -11.70 -23.07
CA ALA A 548 8.33 -12.06 -22.72
C ALA A 548 7.31 -11.35 -23.63
N ARG A 549 7.54 -10.05 -23.90
CA ARG A 549 6.77 -9.24 -24.84
C ARG A 549 6.72 -9.83 -26.24
N GLY A 550 7.82 -10.43 -26.72
CA GLY A 550 7.92 -11.06 -28.04
C GLY A 550 7.19 -12.39 -28.15
N GLU A 551 7.06 -13.12 -27.05
CA GLU A 551 6.34 -14.40 -26.98
C GLU A 551 4.85 -14.25 -26.64
N ALA A 552 4.46 -13.12 -26.04
CA ALA A 552 3.09 -12.85 -25.64
C ALA A 552 2.13 -12.68 -26.83
N SER A 553 0.90 -13.15 -26.66
CA SER A 553 -0.23 -12.79 -27.51
C SER A 553 -0.51 -11.28 -27.44
N ALA A 554 -1.23 -10.75 -28.45
CA ALA A 554 -1.52 -9.33 -28.58
C ALA A 554 -2.17 -8.71 -27.34
N ASP A 555 -2.99 -9.46 -26.62
CA ASP A 555 -3.69 -8.98 -25.42
C ASP A 555 -2.72 -8.64 -24.27
N GLY A 556 -1.55 -9.29 -24.21
CA GLY A 556 -0.52 -9.02 -23.20
C GLY A 556 0.41 -7.85 -23.52
N HIS A 557 0.39 -7.37 -24.77
CA HIS A 557 1.39 -6.42 -25.29
C HIS A 557 1.41 -5.10 -24.53
N ALA A 558 0.24 -4.58 -24.17
CA ALA A 558 0.12 -3.30 -23.46
C ALA A 558 0.78 -3.35 -22.06
N ARG A 559 0.56 -4.43 -21.31
CA ARG A 559 1.15 -4.62 -19.96
C ARG A 559 2.66 -4.74 -20.01
N TRP A 560 3.16 -5.57 -20.92
CA TRP A 560 4.61 -5.70 -21.12
C TRP A 560 5.25 -4.37 -21.55
N ASN A 561 4.61 -3.61 -22.44
CA ASN A 561 5.10 -2.28 -22.82
C ASN A 561 5.16 -1.32 -21.63
N ARG A 562 4.16 -1.33 -20.75
CA ARG A 562 4.18 -0.52 -19.51
C ARG A 562 5.33 -0.93 -18.58
N LEU A 563 5.55 -2.24 -18.40
CA LEU A 563 6.65 -2.74 -17.58
C LEU A 563 8.02 -2.39 -18.17
N ILE A 564 8.20 -2.53 -19.49
CA ILE A 564 9.44 -2.13 -20.18
C ILE A 564 9.68 -0.63 -20.00
N ALA A 565 8.66 0.21 -20.22
CA ALA A 565 8.78 1.65 -20.04
C ALA A 565 9.08 2.03 -18.58
N TYR A 566 8.54 1.30 -17.61
CA TYR A 566 8.89 1.46 -16.19
C TYR A 566 10.37 1.15 -15.95
N LEU A 567 10.85 0.00 -16.42
CA LEU A 567 12.25 -0.41 -16.27
C LEU A 567 13.21 0.57 -16.95
N ASP A 568 12.89 1.02 -18.17
CA ASP A 568 13.67 2.03 -18.89
C ASP A 568 13.78 3.33 -18.11
N ARG A 569 12.68 3.83 -17.52
CA ARG A 569 12.72 5.07 -16.73
C ARG A 569 13.64 4.97 -15.53
N HIS A 570 13.57 3.87 -14.78
CA HIS A 570 14.48 3.65 -13.65
C HIS A 570 15.92 3.47 -14.11
N GLU A 571 16.17 2.76 -15.22
CA GLU A 571 17.52 2.61 -15.78
C GLU A 571 18.13 3.97 -16.14
N GLN A 572 17.36 4.84 -16.78
CA GLN A 572 17.81 6.18 -17.14
C GLN A 572 18.03 7.07 -15.91
N ALA A 573 17.15 6.99 -14.90
CA ALA A 573 17.32 7.76 -13.66
C ALA A 573 18.63 7.38 -12.95
N GLU A 574 18.93 6.09 -12.80
CA GLU A 574 20.16 5.60 -12.18
C GLU A 574 21.41 5.97 -12.99
N LEU A 575 21.34 5.92 -14.32
CA LEU A 575 22.44 6.36 -15.18
C LEU A 575 22.72 7.86 -15.00
N GLN A 576 21.67 8.68 -14.99
CA GLN A 576 21.78 10.13 -14.79
C GLN A 576 22.36 10.46 -13.41
N GLU A 577 21.92 9.78 -12.36
CA GLU A 577 22.47 9.96 -11.01
C GLU A 577 23.96 9.60 -10.96
N ARG A 578 24.37 8.47 -11.55
CA ARG A 578 25.79 8.09 -11.62
C ARG A 578 26.64 9.06 -12.45
N GLU A 579 26.11 9.58 -13.55
CA GLU A 579 26.78 10.60 -14.36
C GLU A 579 26.92 11.92 -13.61
N GLU A 580 25.88 12.34 -12.89
CA GLU A 580 25.92 13.53 -12.05
C GLU A 580 26.92 13.38 -10.90
N LEU A 581 26.96 12.21 -10.24
CA LEU A 581 27.96 11.91 -9.21
C LEU A 581 29.38 11.96 -9.77
N LYS A 582 29.64 11.35 -10.94
CA LYS A 582 30.94 11.43 -11.61
C LYS A 582 31.31 12.86 -12.00
N ARG A 583 30.35 13.63 -12.53
CA ARG A 583 30.55 15.05 -12.88
C ARG A 583 30.91 15.87 -11.65
N ARG A 584 30.15 15.70 -10.57
CA ARG A 584 30.39 16.38 -9.29
C ARG A 584 31.73 16.00 -8.69
N GLU A 585 32.10 14.72 -8.73
CA GLU A 585 33.43 14.27 -8.31
C GLU A 585 34.52 14.94 -9.15
N ALA A 586 34.43 14.92 -10.48
CA ALA A 586 35.42 15.53 -11.37
C ALA A 586 35.54 17.05 -11.15
N GLU A 587 34.43 17.74 -10.91
CA GLU A 587 34.40 19.16 -10.59
C GLU A 587 35.03 19.45 -9.23
N VAL A 588 34.65 18.70 -8.19
CA VAL A 588 35.19 18.85 -6.83
C VAL A 588 36.69 18.56 -6.83
N ARG A 589 37.12 17.53 -7.55
CA ARG A 589 38.50 17.07 -7.67
C ARG A 589 39.25 17.71 -8.86
N CYS A 590 38.80 18.87 -9.35
CA CYS A 590 39.52 19.60 -10.39
C CYS A 590 40.85 20.16 -9.83
N GLY A 591 41.89 20.24 -10.68
CA GLY A 591 43.22 20.73 -10.32
C GLY A 591 44.20 19.63 -9.88
N ARG A 592 45.46 20.01 -9.68
CA ARG A 592 46.53 19.10 -9.27
C ARG A 592 46.42 18.79 -7.78
N LYS A 593 46.40 17.50 -7.40
CA LYS A 593 46.47 17.05 -6.00
C LYS A 593 47.85 17.39 -5.42
N VAL A 594 47.87 17.98 -4.23
CA VAL A 594 49.08 18.28 -3.46
C VAL A 594 49.39 17.10 -2.56
N GLU A 595 50.65 16.68 -2.53
CA GLU A 595 51.11 15.54 -1.74
C GLU A 595 51.13 15.88 -0.25
N ILE A 596 50.59 14.98 0.55
CA ILE A 596 50.50 15.07 2.01
C ILE A 596 51.51 14.07 2.57
N VAL A 597 52.48 14.54 3.36
CA VAL A 597 53.55 13.67 3.90
C VAL A 597 53.23 13.10 5.26
N LYS A 598 52.36 13.78 6.00
CA LYS A 598 51.99 13.37 7.35
C LYS A 598 50.58 13.82 7.67
N VAL A 599 49.83 12.91 8.29
CA VAL A 599 48.49 13.18 8.81
C VAL A 599 48.48 12.85 10.29
N THR A 600 47.93 13.74 11.09
CA THR A 600 47.72 13.54 12.53
C THR A 600 46.29 13.89 12.89
N ALA A 601 45.74 13.23 13.90
CA ALA A 601 44.39 13.48 14.36
C ALA A 601 44.35 13.67 15.88
N SER A 602 43.31 14.34 16.36
CA SER A 602 43.02 14.47 17.79
C SER A 602 42.72 13.13 18.46
N ASP A 603 42.13 12.20 17.70
CA ASP A 603 41.73 10.86 18.14
C ASP A 603 41.55 9.95 16.90
N GLU A 604 41.68 8.64 17.09
CA GLU A 604 41.51 7.63 16.04
C GLU A 604 41.22 6.24 16.63
N ASP A 605 40.45 5.43 15.91
CA ASP A 605 40.13 4.04 16.29
C ASP A 605 40.88 3.03 15.42
N VAL A 606 42.21 2.96 15.65
CA VAL A 606 43.11 2.06 14.89
C VAL A 606 42.72 0.59 15.04
N ARG A 607 42.15 0.19 16.19
CA ARG A 607 41.71 -1.20 16.44
C ARG A 607 40.61 -1.65 15.48
N ARG A 608 39.79 -0.70 15.00
CA ARG A 608 38.73 -0.95 14.01
C ARG A 608 39.14 -0.60 12.58
N GLY A 609 40.40 -0.21 12.37
CA GLY A 609 40.93 0.15 11.05
C GLY A 609 40.69 1.59 10.61
N TRP A 610 40.28 2.48 11.52
CA TRP A 610 39.87 3.87 11.20
C TRP A 610 40.92 4.92 11.60
N ALA A 611 42.19 4.65 11.24
CA ALA A 611 43.31 5.53 11.52
C ALA A 611 43.27 6.84 10.69
N ALA A 612 43.95 7.89 11.14
CA ALA A 612 44.01 9.19 10.46
C ALA A 612 44.49 9.10 9.00
N ALA A 613 45.39 8.15 8.72
CA ALA A 613 45.90 7.89 7.36
C ALA A 613 44.80 7.50 6.35
N LYS A 614 43.66 7.00 6.81
CA LYS A 614 42.51 6.68 5.97
C LYS A 614 41.92 7.88 5.27
N ALA A 615 41.99 9.06 5.89
CA ALA A 615 41.46 10.27 5.31
C ALA A 615 42.26 10.81 4.11
N VAL A 616 43.36 10.17 3.71
CA VAL A 616 44.19 10.62 2.56
C VAL A 616 44.63 9.47 1.65
N ASP A 617 44.13 8.24 1.88
CA ASP A 617 44.55 7.05 1.14
C ASP A 617 43.80 6.87 -0.19
N GLY A 618 42.83 7.74 -0.47
CA GLY A 618 42.01 7.73 -1.68
C GLY A 618 40.87 6.70 -1.65
N ASN A 619 40.70 5.94 -0.57
CA ASN A 619 39.62 4.98 -0.43
C ASN A 619 38.40 5.62 0.24
N VAL A 620 37.32 5.81 -0.51
CA VAL A 620 36.07 6.40 -0.01
C VAL A 620 35.01 5.36 0.36
N SER A 621 35.38 4.08 0.46
CA SER A 621 34.45 2.98 0.79
C SER A 621 33.94 3.10 2.23
N GLU A 622 32.62 3.01 2.42
CA GLU A 622 32.00 3.12 3.75
C GLU A 622 31.88 1.75 4.45
N PRO A 623 32.36 1.59 5.71
CA PRO A 623 33.16 2.52 6.52
C PRO A 623 34.68 2.28 6.46
N GLU A 624 35.18 1.32 5.67
CA GLU A 624 36.59 0.87 5.70
C GLU A 624 37.60 1.93 5.24
N GLY A 625 37.16 2.91 4.46
CA GLY A 625 37.96 4.01 3.95
C GLY A 625 38.03 5.21 4.89
N TYR A 626 37.36 5.19 6.04
CA TYR A 626 37.16 6.41 6.83
C TYR A 626 38.17 6.55 7.96
N TRP A 627 38.53 7.80 8.26
CA TRP A 627 39.04 8.14 9.60
C TRP A 627 37.85 8.37 10.53
N LEU A 628 37.86 7.73 11.69
CA LEU A 628 36.85 7.89 12.74
C LEU A 628 37.53 7.93 14.12
N THR A 629 37.07 8.86 14.96
CA THR A 629 37.44 8.90 16.39
C THR A 629 36.93 7.67 17.14
N GLN A 630 37.42 7.43 18.36
CA GLN A 630 36.86 6.43 19.25
C GLN A 630 35.40 6.74 19.60
N ARG A 631 34.66 5.70 20.05
CA ARG A 631 33.25 5.81 20.47
C ARG A 631 33.11 6.37 21.89
N ASN A 632 33.54 7.61 22.09
CA ASN A 632 33.59 8.26 23.41
C ASN A 632 32.81 9.58 23.47
N ALA A 633 31.94 9.83 22.48
CA ALA A 633 31.16 11.05 22.36
C ALA A 633 32.02 12.33 22.39
N PRO A 634 32.94 12.48 21.41
CA PRO A 634 33.83 13.63 21.37
C PRO A 634 33.02 14.92 21.16
N LYS A 635 33.38 15.99 21.89
CA LYS A 635 32.81 17.34 21.67
C LYS A 635 33.42 18.05 20.47
N GLN A 636 34.58 17.59 20.03
CA GLN A 636 35.38 18.15 18.95
C GLN A 636 36.39 17.11 18.49
N ALA A 637 36.70 17.11 17.20
CA ALA A 637 37.78 16.31 16.61
C ALA A 637 38.50 17.12 15.55
N TRP A 638 39.80 16.90 15.37
CA TRP A 638 40.56 17.54 14.29
C TRP A 638 41.46 16.55 13.57
N LEU A 639 41.73 16.85 12.30
CA LEU A 639 42.64 16.15 11.41
C LEU A 639 43.56 17.18 10.76
N GLU A 640 44.86 17.05 10.95
CA GLU A 640 45.90 17.95 10.43
C GLU A 640 46.77 17.24 9.40
N LEU A 641 47.01 17.93 8.29
CA LEU A 641 47.75 17.49 7.13
C LEU A 641 48.98 18.38 6.99
N GLU A 642 50.16 17.79 7.04
CA GLU A 642 51.44 18.47 6.81
C GLU A 642 51.97 18.16 5.41
N LEU A 643 52.52 19.17 4.74
CA LEU A 643 53.08 19.07 3.39
C LEU A 643 54.60 18.93 3.42
N ALA A 644 55.18 18.28 2.40
CA ALA A 644 56.64 18.14 2.28
C ALA A 644 57.36 19.50 2.21
N GLN A 645 56.72 20.46 1.56
CA GLN A 645 57.19 21.82 1.35
C GLN A 645 55.96 22.74 1.22
N PRO A 646 56.09 24.04 1.55
CA PRO A 646 55.01 24.99 1.34
C PRO A 646 54.49 24.94 -0.11
N ALA A 647 53.19 24.79 -0.28
CA ALA A 647 52.53 24.67 -1.59
C ALA A 647 51.38 25.66 -1.71
N ARG A 648 51.16 26.16 -2.93
CA ARG A 648 49.97 26.94 -3.28
C ARG A 648 48.76 26.00 -3.29
N ILE A 649 47.73 26.33 -2.52
CA ILE A 649 46.46 25.61 -2.42
C ILE A 649 45.33 26.63 -2.57
N ASP A 650 44.34 26.33 -3.39
CA ASP A 650 43.12 27.14 -3.57
C ASP A 650 41.85 26.34 -3.36
N ARG A 651 42.01 25.06 -3.01
CA ARG A 651 40.89 24.12 -2.89
C ARG A 651 41.17 23.01 -1.89
N VAL A 652 40.15 22.70 -1.08
CA VAL A 652 40.07 21.49 -0.25
C VAL A 652 38.86 20.69 -0.67
N ALA A 653 39.07 19.46 -1.14
CA ALA A 653 38.00 18.51 -1.44
C ALA A 653 37.83 17.56 -0.25
N LEU A 654 36.60 17.40 0.24
CA LEU A 654 36.24 16.50 1.33
C LEU A 654 35.24 15.47 0.84
N PHE A 655 35.43 14.20 1.21
CA PHE A 655 34.43 13.16 1.03
C PHE A 655 33.69 12.92 2.35
N HIS A 656 32.41 13.28 2.38
CA HIS A 656 31.51 13.02 3.50
C HIS A 656 30.76 11.70 3.33
N GLN A 657 30.42 11.08 4.44
CA GLN A 657 29.74 9.79 4.53
C GLN A 657 28.43 9.79 3.73
N LEU A 658 28.20 8.73 2.95
CA LEU A 658 27.06 8.61 2.05
C LEU A 658 25.76 8.43 2.82
N ASN A 659 25.80 7.67 3.92
CA ASN A 659 24.66 7.50 4.81
C ASN A 659 24.42 8.78 5.66
N PRO A 660 23.26 9.46 5.53
CA PRO A 660 22.95 10.69 6.26
C PRO A 660 22.79 10.48 7.77
N GLY A 661 22.50 9.26 8.22
CA GLY A 661 22.33 8.93 9.63
C GLY A 661 23.60 8.48 10.35
N HIS A 662 24.72 8.30 9.63
CA HIS A 662 25.94 7.71 10.20
C HIS A 662 27.15 8.63 10.04
N TYR A 663 27.73 9.05 11.17
CA TYR A 663 29.05 9.70 11.32
C TYR A 663 29.33 10.96 10.48
N ARG A 664 28.36 11.45 9.69
CA ARG A 664 28.51 12.61 8.82
C ARG A 664 28.95 13.85 9.61
N SER A 665 30.02 14.50 9.16
CA SER A 665 30.45 15.79 9.71
C SER A 665 29.42 16.88 9.37
N LEU A 666 28.70 17.37 10.37
CA LEU A 666 27.65 18.38 10.24
C LEU A 666 28.21 19.80 10.39
N ASP A 667 28.98 20.01 11.46
CA ASP A 667 29.61 21.30 11.73
C ASP A 667 31.11 21.13 11.69
N TYR A 668 31.76 21.83 10.76
CA TYR A 668 33.20 21.74 10.62
C TYR A 668 33.81 23.02 10.03
N THR A 669 35.10 23.21 10.25
CA THR A 669 35.90 24.25 9.64
C THR A 669 37.10 23.66 8.92
N VAL A 670 37.48 24.28 7.80
CA VAL A 670 38.76 24.03 7.13
C VAL A 670 39.66 25.22 7.42
N ASN A 671 40.82 24.95 8.01
CA ASN A 671 41.79 25.94 8.43
C ASN A 671 43.13 25.73 7.69
N ILE A 672 43.78 26.81 7.31
CA ILE A 672 45.08 26.81 6.61
C ILE A 672 46.11 27.56 7.43
N ARG A 673 47.32 27.01 7.55
CA ARG A 673 48.42 27.66 8.26
C ARG A 673 49.05 28.76 7.40
N SER A 674 49.19 29.95 7.96
CA SER A 674 49.85 31.09 7.31
C SER A 674 50.82 31.71 8.31
N GLY A 675 52.11 31.38 8.21
CA GLY A 675 53.09 31.70 9.24
C GLY A 675 52.82 30.88 10.52
N SER A 676 52.68 31.55 11.67
CA SER A 676 52.36 30.90 12.95
C SER A 676 50.86 30.83 13.27
N GLU A 677 49.99 31.35 12.40
CA GLU A 677 48.56 31.47 12.64
C GLU A 677 47.74 30.53 11.75
N TRP A 678 46.59 30.09 12.25
CA TRP A 678 45.59 29.33 11.49
C TRP A 678 44.49 30.27 10.99
N LYS A 679 44.25 30.26 9.68
CA LYS A 679 43.18 31.03 9.04
C LYS A 679 42.07 30.09 8.58
N THR A 680 40.84 30.33 9.02
CA THR A 680 39.66 29.60 8.52
C THR A 680 39.35 30.02 7.08
N VAL A 681 39.30 29.04 6.18
CA VAL A 681 38.94 29.25 4.75
C VAL A 681 37.56 28.69 4.41
N ALA A 682 37.02 27.81 5.25
CA ALA A 682 35.63 27.37 5.16
C ALA A 682 35.07 27.09 6.56
N ALA A 683 33.81 27.47 6.78
CA ALA A 683 33.05 27.15 7.98
C ALA A 683 31.66 26.68 7.57
N VAL A 684 31.32 25.45 7.94
CA VAL A 684 30.06 24.80 7.57
C VAL A 684 29.27 24.48 8.82
N LYS A 685 27.97 24.74 8.76
CA LYS A 685 26.98 24.38 9.78
C LYS A 685 25.88 23.54 9.14
N ASP A 686 25.41 22.52 9.86
CA ASP A 686 24.30 21.65 9.45
C ASP A 686 24.50 21.02 8.06
N ASN A 687 25.73 20.60 7.73
CA ASN A 687 26.06 20.03 6.42
C ASN A 687 25.09 18.92 6.01
N LYS A 688 24.35 19.16 4.92
CA LYS A 688 23.44 18.18 4.31
C LYS A 688 24.06 17.41 3.14
N GLN A 689 25.25 17.81 2.69
CA GLN A 689 25.89 17.22 1.52
C GLN A 689 26.62 15.92 1.88
N ALA A 690 26.35 14.87 1.10
CA ALA A 690 27.03 13.59 1.13
C ALA A 690 28.07 13.50 0.00
N GLY A 691 29.06 12.62 0.13
CA GLY A 691 30.10 12.42 -0.87
C GLY A 691 31.03 13.62 -1.02
N TRP A 692 31.54 13.82 -2.23
CA TRP A 692 32.52 14.86 -2.54
C TRP A 692 31.95 16.29 -2.45
N VAL A 693 32.64 17.14 -1.70
CA VAL A 693 32.37 18.57 -1.53
C VAL A 693 33.69 19.35 -1.68
N ALA A 694 33.69 20.42 -2.47
CA ALA A 694 34.83 21.31 -2.62
C ALA A 694 34.64 22.60 -1.80
N HIS A 695 35.71 23.03 -1.16
CA HIS A 695 35.86 24.35 -0.56
C HIS A 695 36.90 25.10 -1.36
N VAL A 696 36.47 26.10 -2.13
CA VAL A 696 37.33 26.92 -3.00
C VAL A 696 37.55 28.27 -2.33
N PHE A 697 38.78 28.76 -2.35
CA PHE A 697 39.20 30.03 -1.74
C PHE A 697 40.37 30.64 -2.50
N ASP A 698 40.67 31.91 -2.22
CA ASP A 698 41.83 32.59 -2.84
C ASP A 698 43.11 31.80 -2.57
N PRO A 699 43.99 31.57 -3.58
CA PRO A 699 45.17 30.73 -3.40
C PRO A 699 46.07 31.18 -2.24
N ILE A 700 46.38 30.23 -1.34
CA ILE A 700 47.25 30.44 -0.17
C ILE A 700 48.46 29.51 -0.27
N VAL A 701 49.66 30.03 -0.03
CA VAL A 701 50.85 29.21 0.18
C VAL A 701 50.89 28.79 1.64
N THR A 702 50.83 27.48 1.87
CA THR A 702 50.81 26.89 3.22
C THR A 702 51.66 25.64 3.25
N ASP A 703 52.12 25.25 4.43
CA ASP A 703 52.74 23.97 4.73
C ASP A 703 51.84 23.04 5.56
N ALA A 704 50.65 23.49 5.99
CA ALA A 704 49.69 22.66 6.71
C ALA A 704 48.22 23.09 6.53
N VAL A 705 47.31 22.12 6.60
CA VAL A 705 45.85 22.29 6.56
C VAL A 705 45.21 21.46 7.66
N ARG A 706 44.16 21.98 8.30
CA ARG A 706 43.45 21.31 9.39
C ARG A 706 41.94 21.31 9.13
N LEU A 707 41.33 20.12 9.18
CA LEU A 707 39.89 19.94 9.30
C LEU A 707 39.53 19.85 10.79
N GLU A 708 38.54 20.59 11.22
CA GLU A 708 38.04 20.56 12.59
C GLU A 708 36.53 20.32 12.59
N ILE A 709 36.07 19.28 13.27
CA ILE A 709 34.67 18.85 13.35
C ILE A 709 34.19 19.12 14.78
N THR A 710 33.05 19.79 14.90
CA THR A 710 32.43 20.14 16.20
C THR A 710 31.07 19.47 16.39
N ARG A 711 30.48 18.93 15.32
CA ARG A 711 29.25 18.14 15.38
C ARG A 711 29.22 17.14 14.25
N SER A 712 28.81 15.91 14.55
CA SER A 712 28.49 14.87 13.59
C SER A 712 27.00 14.48 13.70
N ALA A 713 26.48 13.78 12.69
CA ALA A 713 25.10 13.31 12.67
C ALA A 713 24.79 12.32 13.80
N TYR A 714 25.82 11.66 14.33
CA TYR A 714 25.72 10.75 15.45
C TYR A 714 26.81 11.09 16.47
N SER A 715 26.41 11.68 17.60
CA SER A 715 27.29 12.35 18.57
C SER A 715 28.30 11.46 19.28
N ASP A 716 28.33 10.15 19.02
CA ASP A 716 29.24 9.23 19.70
C ASP A 716 30.62 9.11 19.02
N ARG A 717 30.76 9.60 17.77
CA ARG A 717 32.00 9.63 16.95
C ARG A 717 32.02 10.79 15.96
N MET A 718 33.21 11.18 15.50
CA MET A 718 33.42 12.15 14.42
C MET A 718 34.39 11.58 13.38
N GLY A 719 34.31 12.07 12.14
CA GLY A 719 35.28 11.72 11.12
C GLY A 719 34.91 12.15 9.70
N VAL A 720 35.80 11.83 8.76
CA VAL A 720 35.66 12.14 7.33
C VAL A 720 36.16 10.94 6.53
N GLY A 721 35.63 10.78 5.31
CA GLY A 721 36.06 9.71 4.41
C GLY A 721 37.40 10.01 3.76
N GLU A 722 37.56 11.18 3.15
CA GLU A 722 38.78 11.58 2.46
C GLU A 722 38.91 13.11 2.47
N ILE A 723 40.14 13.62 2.47
CA ILE A 723 40.50 15.02 2.31
C ILE A 723 41.64 15.14 1.30
N GLU A 724 41.41 15.95 0.26
CA GLU A 724 42.41 16.26 -0.75
C GLU A 724 42.68 17.76 -0.80
N LEU A 725 43.95 18.10 -0.90
CA LEU A 725 44.42 19.46 -1.11
C LEU A 725 44.73 19.64 -2.58
N ARG A 726 44.19 20.69 -3.21
CA ARG A 726 44.28 20.89 -4.66
C ARG A 726 44.64 22.33 -5.02
N THR A 727 45.26 22.46 -6.20
CA THR A 727 45.54 23.74 -6.84
C THR A 727 45.07 23.73 -8.29
N LEU A 728 44.34 24.76 -8.70
CA LEU A 728 43.98 24.97 -10.09
C LEU A 728 45.18 25.58 -10.81
N GLU A 729 45.64 24.95 -11.89
CA GLU A 729 46.61 25.57 -12.77
C GLU A 729 45.93 26.74 -13.50
N GLU A 730 46.54 27.92 -13.48
CA GLU A 730 46.08 29.04 -14.30
C GLU A 730 46.07 28.58 -15.76
N ARG A 731 44.89 28.59 -16.39
CA ARG A 731 44.79 28.34 -17.84
C ARG A 731 45.64 29.41 -18.53
N LYS A 732 46.80 29.00 -19.07
CA LYS A 732 47.67 29.85 -19.89
C LYS A 732 46.94 30.39 -21.11
#